data_AF-A0A2H1EEK5-F1
#
_entry.id   AF-A0A2H1EEK5-F1
#
_cell.length_a   1.000
_cell.length_b   1.000
_cell.length_c   1.000
_cell.angle_alpha   90.00
_cell.angle_beta   90.00
_cell.angle_gamma   90.00
#
_symmetry.space_group_name_H-M   'P 1'
#
loop_
_entity.id
_entity.type
_entity.pdbx_description
1 polymer ?
#
loop_
_entity_poly.entity_id
_entity_poly.type
_entity_poly.pdbx_seq_one_letter_code
_entity_poly.pdbx_strand_id
1 'polypeptide(L)'
;MLTHAIPNTLTQFLWNLFLSIAMVITLYTCNFYYLVMISRRQKKNNSVELKETPTVTVQLPIYNEKYVAARLVNAVCALDYPKDKLCIQVLDDSNDETYELLENLVSDYKKNGFDIHHIRRSNRKGYKAGALRNAMKFAKGDFIAIFDADFIPPTWFLKKALSYFCAPNIGLVQCRWGHVNEKYSPITKAQALSLDFHFLIEQKAKSNSHLFMSFNGTAGIWRRQCIEDSGGWHTATLVEDLDLSYRAQMKGWKCVFIPDIVVDAELPVQMNAAKRQQFRWAKGSIQCAIKLLGDVAIKKMPVDTKVQAFVQLTRHIVHPLVLAQFLILPILLASKINLYIISGLPVLTIVAYLAMGPIAYMLVIQKMYAKKWKSKALSYLYLLVYSAGMSVNNTVAVFDALFGNKNEFLRTPKFGIIKNDDDWRDKAYALPFTKTTLLEIFFGVYGIIGMFVAIFSNNPIFVPIIGIQVAGFLYIAYLSISHSTFKKGKSRGRVESKAEKMANSYYKAALAGIIGLIVLGVVMAFEEYGNTIYPLDQSRGLLARIQATSDPQSIHNDIATVKQLLPKSGNPVWIFPTEETDFGLMQRDLSTMQDTLDKISTTSEDSAAFHTGMLNIHAQATTLVFNLLDATPYMYVSVSNMLFGSIWVGVIIGIFAFLKRKKDKLKDLEEDA
;
A
#
# COMPACT_ATOMS: atom_id res chain seq x y z
N MET A 1 -14.62 -43.02 -8.73
CA MET A 1 -13.27 -42.45 -8.90
C MET A 1 -13.43 -41.01 -9.33
N LEU A 2 -13.25 -40.05 -8.42
CA LEU A 2 -13.20 -38.63 -8.77
C LEU A 2 -11.85 -38.40 -9.42
N THR A 3 -11.77 -38.49 -10.75
CA THR A 3 -10.64 -37.96 -11.49
C THR A 3 -10.56 -36.49 -11.14
N HIS A 4 -9.53 -36.12 -10.38
CA HIS A 4 -9.14 -34.74 -10.17
C HIS A 4 -8.89 -34.15 -11.56
N ALA A 5 -9.90 -33.48 -12.13
CA ALA A 5 -9.75 -32.73 -13.36
C ALA A 5 -8.55 -31.80 -13.14
N ILE A 6 -7.53 -31.95 -13.99
CA ILE A 6 -6.35 -31.10 -13.94
C ILE A 6 -6.88 -29.66 -14.10
N PRO A 7 -6.52 -28.73 -13.21
CA PRO A 7 -6.92 -27.34 -13.36
C PRO A 7 -6.60 -26.84 -14.75
N ASN A 8 -7.54 -26.12 -15.36
CA ASN A 8 -7.28 -25.50 -16.65
C ASN A 8 -6.01 -24.62 -16.58
N THR A 9 -5.31 -24.48 -17.71
CA THR A 9 -3.97 -23.86 -17.74
C THR A 9 -3.93 -22.46 -17.12
N LEU A 10 -4.97 -21.64 -17.32
CA LEU A 10 -5.11 -20.33 -16.68
C LEU A 10 -5.19 -20.44 -15.16
N THR A 11 -6.04 -21.32 -14.65
CA THR A 11 -6.23 -21.52 -13.21
C THR A 11 -4.96 -22.07 -12.57
N GLN A 12 -4.25 -22.97 -13.26
CA GLN A 12 -2.94 -23.47 -12.82
C GLN A 12 -1.90 -22.35 -12.77
N PHE A 13 -1.86 -21.47 -13.77
CA PHE A 13 -0.98 -20.29 -13.76
C PHE A 13 -1.29 -19.36 -12.58
N LEU A 14 -2.57 -19.02 -12.38
CA LEU A 14 -3.01 -18.17 -11.27
C LEU A 14 -2.68 -18.80 -9.91
N TRP A 15 -2.82 -20.12 -9.79
CA TRP A 15 -2.44 -20.86 -8.58
C TRP A 15 -0.93 -20.77 -8.31
N ASN A 16 -0.10 -21.03 -9.32
CA ASN A 16 1.36 -20.92 -9.20
C ASN A 16 1.80 -19.49 -8.85
N LEU A 17 1.16 -18.49 -9.46
CA LEU A 17 1.39 -17.08 -9.15
C LEU A 17 0.98 -16.76 -7.70
N PHE A 18 -0.20 -17.23 -7.26
CA PHE A 18 -0.68 -17.04 -5.90
C PHE A 18 0.29 -17.63 -4.85
N LEU A 19 0.80 -18.84 -5.07
CA LEU A 19 1.81 -19.48 -4.22
C LEU A 19 3.15 -18.75 -4.22
N SER A 20 3.62 -18.33 -5.40
CA SER A 20 4.87 -17.57 -5.52
C SER A 20 4.80 -16.26 -4.74
N ILE A 21 3.67 -15.55 -4.85
CA ILE A 21 3.43 -14.33 -4.08
C ILE A 21 3.39 -14.64 -2.56
N ALA A 22 2.71 -15.71 -2.15
CA ALA A 22 2.63 -16.11 -0.75
C ALA A 22 4.02 -16.37 -0.16
N MET A 23 4.88 -17.07 -0.91
CA MET A 23 6.26 -17.34 -0.52
C MET A 23 7.04 -16.05 -0.32
N VAL A 24 6.94 -15.10 -1.25
CA VAL A 24 7.61 -13.79 -1.13
C VAL A 24 7.11 -13.04 0.11
N ILE A 25 5.81 -12.92 0.32
CA ILE A 25 5.25 -12.25 1.50
C ILE A 25 5.70 -12.91 2.80
N THR A 26 5.74 -14.24 2.83
CA THR A 26 6.26 -15.00 3.98
C THR A 26 7.73 -14.69 4.24
N LEU A 27 8.57 -14.53 3.22
CA LEU A 27 9.98 -14.14 3.41
C LEU A 27 10.10 -12.74 4.05
N TYR A 28 9.32 -11.76 3.61
CA TYR A 28 9.27 -10.43 4.25
C TYR A 28 8.77 -10.51 5.70
N THR A 29 7.83 -11.42 5.97
CA THR A 29 7.28 -11.64 7.32
C THR A 29 8.30 -12.31 8.24
N CYS A 30 9.00 -13.34 7.76
CA CYS A 30 10.12 -13.96 8.46
C CYS A 30 11.23 -12.94 8.76
N ASN A 31 11.48 -12.00 7.85
CA ASN A 31 12.43 -10.91 8.08
C ASN A 31 12.06 -10.04 9.28
N PHE A 32 10.77 -9.70 9.43
CA PHE A 32 10.29 -8.96 10.59
C PHE A 32 10.58 -9.73 11.89
N TYR A 33 10.34 -11.05 11.91
CA TYR A 33 10.63 -11.88 13.09
C TYR A 33 12.12 -12.01 13.37
N TYR A 34 12.96 -12.09 12.35
CA TYR A 34 14.41 -12.01 12.49
C TYR A 34 14.84 -10.71 13.19
N LEU A 35 14.27 -9.56 12.80
CA LEU A 35 14.53 -8.28 13.46
C LEU A 35 13.98 -8.25 14.90
N VAL A 36 12.84 -8.88 15.18
CA VAL A 36 12.32 -9.04 16.55
C VAL A 36 13.31 -9.83 17.43
N MET A 37 13.94 -10.88 16.89
CA MET A 37 14.93 -11.65 17.65
C MET A 37 16.19 -10.82 17.93
N ILE A 38 16.67 -10.05 16.96
CA ILE A 38 17.85 -9.19 17.13
C ILE A 38 17.56 -8.03 18.07
N SER A 39 16.39 -7.41 18.00
CA SER A 39 16.03 -6.26 18.86
C SER A 39 15.97 -6.62 20.35
N ARG A 40 15.80 -7.91 20.67
CA ARG A 40 15.88 -8.45 22.04
C ARG A 40 17.29 -8.52 22.59
N ARG A 41 18.32 -8.56 21.73
CA ARG A 41 19.72 -8.53 22.17
C ARG A 41 19.97 -7.17 22.81
N GLN A 42 20.18 -7.18 24.13
CA GLN A 42 20.51 -5.96 24.87
C GLN A 42 21.95 -5.60 24.58
N LYS A 43 22.12 -4.52 23.81
CA LYS A 43 23.38 -3.81 23.71
C LYS A 43 23.19 -2.48 24.41
N LYS A 44 23.91 -2.24 25.51
CA LYS A 44 23.95 -0.91 26.12
C LYS A 44 24.64 0.00 25.12
N ASN A 45 23.96 1.06 24.69
CA ASN A 45 24.62 2.14 23.98
C ASN A 45 25.44 2.88 25.03
N ASN A 46 26.75 2.91 24.85
CA ASN A 46 27.62 3.66 25.75
C ASN A 46 27.39 5.15 25.50
N SER A 47 26.90 5.86 26.52
CA SER A 47 26.96 7.30 26.58
C SER A 47 28.25 7.69 27.30
N VAL A 48 28.89 8.76 26.85
CA VAL A 48 30.04 9.37 27.55
C VAL A 48 29.65 10.76 28.03
N GLU A 49 30.23 11.16 29.15
CA GLU A 49 30.20 12.56 29.54
C GLU A 49 30.96 13.38 28.50
N LEU A 50 30.32 14.45 28.02
CA LEU A 50 30.93 15.33 27.04
C LEU A 50 32.02 16.15 27.74
N LYS A 51 33.28 15.94 27.35
CA LYS A 51 34.43 16.71 27.89
C LYS A 51 34.27 18.21 27.64
N GLU A 52 33.72 18.55 26.48
CA GLU A 52 33.39 19.92 26.08
C GLU A 52 31.99 19.96 25.47
N THR A 53 31.30 21.09 25.61
CA THR A 53 30.00 21.28 24.97
C THR A 53 30.21 21.62 23.49
N PRO A 54 29.84 20.73 22.55
CA PRO A 54 30.11 20.96 21.14
C PRO A 54 29.20 22.04 20.57
N THR A 55 29.57 22.63 19.43
CA THR A 55 28.71 23.59 18.73
C THR A 55 27.67 22.82 17.91
N VAL A 56 26.39 23.19 18.04
CA VAL A 56 25.27 22.53 17.34
C VAL A 56 24.56 23.53 16.45
N THR A 57 24.28 23.13 15.20
CA THR A 57 23.31 23.81 14.35
C THR A 57 22.00 23.02 14.34
N VAL A 58 20.89 23.66 14.71
CA VAL A 58 19.55 23.08 14.66
C VAL A 58 18.83 23.59 13.40
N GLN A 59 18.45 22.68 12.50
CA GLN A 59 17.73 22.99 11.26
C GLN A 59 16.26 22.66 11.38
N LEU A 60 15.41 23.64 11.08
CA LEU A 60 13.96 23.58 11.16
C LEU A 60 13.36 23.78 9.76
N PRO A 61 13.25 22.74 8.92
CA PRO A 61 12.59 22.84 7.62
C PRO A 61 11.08 23.02 7.76
N ILE A 62 10.56 24.13 7.24
CA ILE A 62 9.15 24.53 7.36
C ILE A 62 8.56 24.91 6.00
N TYR A 63 7.33 24.44 5.73
CA TYR A 63 6.56 24.79 4.54
C TYR A 63 5.06 24.79 4.82
N ASN A 64 4.49 25.98 4.98
CA ASN A 64 3.05 26.22 5.21
C ASN A 64 2.52 25.50 6.46
N GLU A 65 3.14 25.74 7.62
CA GLU A 65 2.85 25.02 8.88
C GLU A 65 2.39 25.96 10.00
N LYS A 66 1.55 26.95 9.70
CA LYS A 66 1.14 28.00 10.66
C LYS A 66 0.59 27.53 12.01
N TYR A 67 0.03 26.33 12.08
CA TYR A 67 -0.52 25.76 13.32
C TYR A 67 0.54 25.15 14.25
N VAL A 68 1.74 24.86 13.75
CA VAL A 68 2.78 24.13 14.52
C VAL A 68 4.14 24.80 14.48
N ALA A 69 4.42 25.66 13.50
CA ALA A 69 5.72 26.31 13.30
C ALA A 69 6.20 27.09 14.53
N ALA A 70 5.34 27.92 15.14
CA ALA A 70 5.68 28.68 16.33
C ALA A 70 6.00 27.77 17.53
N ARG A 71 5.23 26.68 17.70
CA ARG A 71 5.46 25.70 18.76
C ARG A 71 6.84 25.05 18.64
N LEU A 72 7.27 24.69 17.43
CA LEU A 72 8.60 24.13 17.20
C LEU A 72 9.70 25.14 17.53
N VAL A 73 9.64 26.35 16.98
CA VAL A 73 10.67 27.39 17.20
C VAL A 73 10.80 27.70 18.69
N ASN A 74 9.67 27.85 19.39
CA ASN A 74 9.65 28.08 20.84
C ASN A 74 10.30 26.91 21.61
N ALA A 75 9.99 25.66 21.24
CA ALA A 75 10.57 24.49 21.89
C ALA A 75 12.09 24.39 21.69
N VAL A 76 12.58 24.75 20.49
CA VAL A 76 14.02 24.75 20.17
C VAL A 76 14.74 25.89 20.90
N CYS A 77 14.16 27.09 20.97
CA CYS A 77 14.73 28.19 21.75
C CYS A 77 14.68 27.94 23.28
N ALA A 78 13.84 27.02 23.75
CA ALA A 78 13.77 26.60 25.15
C ALA A 78 14.71 25.42 25.49
N LEU A 79 15.54 24.95 24.55
CA LEU A 79 16.53 23.92 24.83
C LEU A 79 17.51 24.40 25.89
N ASP A 80 17.77 23.53 26.86
CA ASP A 80 18.80 23.74 27.88
C ASP A 80 20.17 23.46 27.24
N TYR A 81 20.70 24.47 26.53
CA TYR A 81 21.99 24.45 25.84
C TYR A 81 22.61 25.85 25.82
N PRO A 82 23.95 26.01 25.92
CA PRO A 82 24.58 27.32 25.86
C PRO A 82 24.28 28.06 24.54
N LYS A 83 23.83 29.31 24.64
CA LYS A 83 23.41 30.11 23.47
C LYS A 83 24.56 30.34 22.48
N ASP A 84 25.79 30.52 22.98
CA ASP A 84 27.01 30.69 22.19
C ASP A 84 27.43 29.43 21.42
N LYS A 85 26.91 28.26 21.84
CA LYS A 85 27.13 26.96 21.19
C LYS A 85 25.94 26.49 20.35
N LEU A 86 24.87 27.29 20.26
CA LEU A 86 23.63 26.92 19.58
C LEU A 86 23.32 27.88 18.44
N CYS A 87 23.37 27.38 17.21
CA CYS A 87 22.93 28.10 16.02
C CYS A 87 21.60 27.51 15.52
N ILE A 88 20.56 28.32 15.36
CA ILE A 88 19.22 27.87 14.92
C ILE A 88 18.97 28.40 13.50
N GLN A 89 18.59 27.50 12.59
CA GLN A 89 18.28 27.81 11.21
C GLN A 89 16.82 27.44 10.90
N VAL A 90 15.96 28.44 10.76
CA VAL A 90 14.58 28.28 10.28
C VAL A 90 14.60 28.30 8.76
N LEU A 91 14.40 27.14 8.14
CA LEU A 91 14.47 26.97 6.68
C LEU A 91 13.06 27.07 6.11
N ASP A 92 12.70 28.25 5.64
CA ASP A 92 11.32 28.59 5.31
C ASP A 92 11.08 28.70 3.80
N ASP A 93 10.44 27.68 3.24
CA ASP A 93 9.97 27.67 1.86
C ASP A 93 8.50 28.11 1.75
N SER A 94 7.87 28.60 2.83
CA SER A 94 6.42 28.88 2.89
C SER A 94 5.99 30.03 1.98
N ASN A 95 4.75 29.97 1.53
CA ASN A 95 4.10 30.99 0.70
C ASN A 95 2.70 31.38 1.22
N ASP A 96 2.43 31.10 2.50
CA ASP A 96 1.21 31.50 3.21
C ASP A 96 1.55 32.31 4.48
N GLU A 97 0.57 32.47 5.38
CA GLU A 97 0.74 33.27 6.60
C GLU A 97 1.81 32.72 7.57
N THR A 98 2.37 31.53 7.31
CA THR A 98 3.51 30.98 8.05
C THR A 98 4.76 31.86 7.92
N TYR A 99 4.94 32.53 6.78
CA TYR A 99 6.10 33.40 6.54
C TYR A 99 6.16 34.55 7.55
N GLU A 100 5.09 35.35 7.63
CA GLU A 100 5.01 36.50 8.54
C GLU A 100 5.11 36.06 10.00
N LEU A 101 4.52 34.92 10.34
CA LEU A 101 4.62 34.31 11.68
C LEU A 101 6.09 34.01 12.04
N LEU A 102 6.84 33.38 11.14
CA LEU A 102 8.23 33.00 11.37
C LEU A 102 9.17 34.20 11.36
N GLU A 103 8.97 35.16 10.47
CA GLU A 103 9.79 36.37 10.38
C GLU A 103 9.74 37.16 11.70
N ASN A 104 8.53 37.39 12.23
CA ASN A 104 8.33 38.08 13.50
C ASN A 104 8.96 37.29 14.66
N LEU A 105 8.70 35.98 14.73
CA LEU A 105 9.20 35.13 15.81
C LEU A 105 10.72 35.05 15.84
N VAL A 106 11.36 34.89 14.67
CA VAL A 106 12.82 34.88 14.55
C VAL A 106 13.41 36.23 14.94
N SER A 107 12.80 37.33 14.51
CA SER A 107 13.24 38.69 14.87
C SER A 107 13.23 38.90 16.39
N ASP A 108 12.17 38.47 17.08
CA ASP A 108 12.05 38.63 18.52
C ASP A 108 13.05 37.76 19.30
N TYR A 109 13.26 36.50 18.89
CA TYR A 109 14.32 35.68 19.51
C TYR A 109 15.72 36.23 19.24
N LYS A 110 15.96 36.80 18.06
CA LYS A 110 17.24 37.44 17.74
C LYS A 110 17.52 38.65 18.65
N LYS A 111 16.51 39.48 18.95
CA LYS A 111 16.60 40.58 19.94
C LYS A 111 16.94 40.06 21.35
N ASN A 112 16.50 38.85 21.70
CA ASN A 112 16.79 38.18 22.96
C ASN A 112 18.16 37.45 23.00
N GLY A 113 19.04 37.75 22.03
CA GLY A 113 20.42 37.27 21.98
C GLY A 113 20.58 35.82 21.49
N PHE A 114 19.59 35.26 20.79
CA PHE A 114 19.73 33.94 20.14
C PHE A 114 20.43 34.07 18.78
N ASP A 115 21.35 33.14 18.46
CA ASP A 115 21.90 32.97 17.11
C ASP A 115 20.88 32.21 16.24
N ILE A 116 19.79 32.91 15.86
CA ILE A 116 18.70 32.37 15.05
C ILE A 116 18.60 33.09 13.71
N HIS A 117 18.44 32.31 12.63
CA HIS A 117 18.41 32.78 11.27
C HIS A 117 17.17 32.30 10.53
N HIS A 118 16.45 33.22 9.89
CA HIS A 118 15.38 32.92 8.94
C HIS A 118 15.99 32.81 7.54
N ILE A 119 16.09 31.60 7.01
CA ILE A 119 16.74 31.31 5.73
C ILE A 119 15.66 30.95 4.70
N ARG A 120 15.59 31.77 3.64
CA ARG A 120 14.69 31.54 2.50
C ARG A 120 15.46 31.27 1.23
N ARG A 121 14.79 30.63 0.27
CA ARG A 121 15.31 30.36 -1.08
C ARG A 121 14.37 30.94 -2.11
N SER A 122 14.90 31.29 -3.28
CA SER A 122 14.11 31.83 -4.39
C SER A 122 13.16 30.82 -5.03
N ASN A 123 13.44 29.51 -4.88
CA ASN A 123 12.57 28.45 -5.36
C ASN A 123 12.58 27.23 -4.42
N ARG A 124 11.54 26.42 -4.52
CA ARG A 124 11.35 25.20 -3.72
C ARG A 124 11.93 23.94 -4.38
N LYS A 125 12.92 24.08 -5.27
CA LYS A 125 13.53 22.93 -5.97
C LYS A 125 14.17 22.00 -4.96
N GLY A 126 13.87 20.70 -5.09
CA GLY A 126 14.34 19.66 -4.18
C GLY A 126 13.68 19.66 -2.80
N TYR A 127 12.66 20.50 -2.56
CA TYR A 127 11.87 20.54 -1.33
C TYR A 127 12.74 20.56 -0.07
N LYS A 128 12.42 19.74 0.95
CA LYS A 128 13.15 19.64 2.22
C LYS A 128 14.64 19.35 2.01
N ALA A 129 14.99 18.37 1.17
CA ALA A 129 16.38 18.04 0.87
C ALA A 129 17.17 19.22 0.28
N GLY A 130 16.53 20.00 -0.60
CA GLY A 130 17.10 21.21 -1.16
C GLY A 130 17.29 22.31 -0.12
N ALA A 131 16.33 22.46 0.80
CA ALA A 131 16.40 23.44 1.89
C ALA A 131 17.56 23.10 2.84
N LEU A 132 17.64 21.84 3.29
CA LEU A 132 18.74 21.32 4.12
C LEU A 132 20.09 21.50 3.41
N ARG A 133 20.19 21.13 2.12
CA ARG A 133 21.41 21.33 1.32
C ARG A 133 21.86 22.79 1.27
N ASN A 134 20.93 23.73 1.08
CA ASN A 134 21.25 25.15 1.04
C ASN A 134 21.73 25.64 2.41
N ALA A 135 21.07 25.20 3.47
CA ALA A 135 21.34 25.59 4.85
C ALA A 135 22.73 25.14 5.35
N MET A 136 23.24 24.00 4.84
CA MET A 136 24.59 23.52 5.18
C MET A 136 25.70 24.54 4.89
N LYS A 137 25.51 25.45 3.91
CA LYS A 137 26.48 26.52 3.60
C LYS A 137 26.68 27.51 4.75
N PHE A 138 25.68 27.65 5.61
CA PHE A 138 25.64 28.61 6.73
C PHE A 138 25.70 27.91 8.09
N ALA A 139 25.78 26.57 8.11
CA ALA A 139 25.86 25.82 9.36
C ALA A 139 27.20 26.11 10.06
N LYS A 140 27.17 26.30 11.38
CA LYS A 140 28.33 26.61 12.22
C LYS A 140 28.75 25.44 13.11
N GLY A 141 27.81 24.55 13.43
CA GLY A 141 28.04 23.45 14.37
C GLY A 141 28.76 22.26 13.77
N ASP A 142 29.49 21.54 14.63
CA ASP A 142 30.07 20.22 14.35
C ASP A 142 28.98 19.15 14.23
N PHE A 143 27.83 19.42 14.84
CA PHE A 143 26.65 18.57 14.81
C PHE A 143 25.44 19.31 14.27
N ILE A 144 24.63 18.61 13.48
CA ILE A 144 23.41 19.11 12.85
C ILE A 144 22.22 18.36 13.44
N ALA A 145 21.40 19.03 14.23
CA ALA A 145 20.12 18.50 14.71
C ALA A 145 19.00 18.91 13.76
N ILE A 146 18.05 18.02 13.47
CA ILE A 146 16.96 18.30 12.53
C ILE A 146 15.63 18.00 13.20
N PHE A 147 14.70 18.96 13.11
CA PHE A 147 13.32 18.81 13.60
C PHE A 147 12.32 19.30 12.56
N ASP A 148 11.37 18.43 12.21
CA ASP A 148 10.21 18.80 11.40
C ASP A 148 9.23 19.67 12.19
N ALA A 149 8.44 20.48 11.47
CA ALA A 149 7.54 21.50 12.01
C ALA A 149 6.58 21.02 13.11
N ASP A 150 6.23 19.74 13.14
CA ASP A 150 5.30 19.14 14.09
C ASP A 150 5.94 18.58 15.37
N PHE A 151 7.29 18.60 15.46
CA PHE A 151 8.03 18.01 16.57
C PHE A 151 8.19 18.98 17.76
N ILE A 152 8.27 18.40 18.95
CA ILE A 152 8.43 19.12 20.22
C ILE A 152 9.62 18.48 20.97
N PRO A 153 10.87 18.94 20.73
CA PRO A 153 12.03 18.44 21.45
C PRO A 153 11.93 18.76 22.94
N PRO A 154 12.20 17.80 23.85
CA PRO A 154 12.32 18.10 25.26
C PRO A 154 13.54 19.01 25.50
N THR A 155 13.47 19.88 26.51
CA THR A 155 14.50 20.89 26.79
C THR A 155 15.91 20.29 26.93
N TRP A 156 16.02 19.09 27.51
CA TRP A 156 17.27 18.37 27.73
C TRP A 156 17.77 17.54 26.53
N PHE A 157 17.08 17.57 25.38
CA PHE A 157 17.33 16.70 24.24
C PHE A 157 18.79 16.70 23.78
N LEU A 158 19.36 17.88 23.50
CA LEU A 158 20.72 17.98 22.94
C LEU A 158 21.76 17.38 23.88
N LYS A 159 21.73 17.76 25.16
CA LYS A 159 22.68 17.25 26.17
C LYS A 159 22.68 15.72 26.24
N LYS A 160 21.49 15.09 26.27
CA LYS A 160 21.40 13.62 26.32
C LYS A 160 21.77 12.96 24.99
N ALA A 161 21.27 13.44 23.86
CA ALA A 161 21.51 12.81 22.57
C ALA A 161 22.98 12.91 22.14
N LEU A 162 23.64 14.04 22.41
CA LEU A 162 25.05 14.25 22.07
C LEU A 162 26.00 13.32 22.84
N SER A 163 25.63 12.92 24.06
CA SER A 163 26.43 11.97 24.87
C SER A 163 26.68 10.62 24.18
N TYR A 164 25.90 10.27 23.16
CA TYR A 164 26.04 9.03 22.39
C TYR A 164 27.02 9.12 21.22
N PHE A 165 27.63 10.27 20.94
CA PHE A 165 28.75 10.39 19.99
C PHE A 165 30.09 9.98 20.63
N CYS A 166 30.11 8.83 21.32
CA CYS A 166 31.26 8.33 22.06
C CYS A 166 32.40 7.80 21.19
N ALA A 167 32.15 7.58 19.89
CA ALA A 167 33.15 7.15 18.92
C ALA A 167 33.15 8.08 17.68
N PRO A 168 34.31 8.33 17.07
CA PRO A 168 34.44 9.27 15.95
C PRO A 168 33.66 8.81 14.72
N ASN A 169 33.50 7.49 14.52
CA ASN A 169 32.75 6.91 13.40
C ASN A 169 31.22 6.93 13.60
N ILE A 170 30.70 7.36 14.76
CA ILE A 170 29.26 7.57 14.93
C ILE A 170 28.89 8.83 14.15
N GLY A 171 28.15 8.63 13.06
CA GLY A 171 27.73 9.68 12.14
C GLY A 171 26.32 10.18 12.43
N LEU A 172 25.46 9.35 13.04
CA LEU A 172 24.07 9.66 13.34
C LEU A 172 23.65 9.08 14.69
N VAL A 173 22.96 9.91 15.48
CA VAL A 173 22.16 9.49 16.63
C VAL A 173 20.69 9.81 16.34
N GLN A 174 19.86 8.79 16.14
CA GLN A 174 18.41 8.91 15.95
C GLN A 174 17.71 8.62 17.28
N CYS A 175 16.72 9.45 17.63
CA CYS A 175 15.89 9.27 18.80
C CYS A 175 14.49 8.79 18.41
N ARG A 176 13.73 8.29 19.39
CA ARG A 176 12.39 7.75 19.18
C ARG A 176 11.37 8.86 18.98
N TRP A 177 10.40 8.64 18.10
CA TRP A 177 9.24 9.50 17.97
C TRP A 177 8.20 9.15 19.04
N GLY A 178 7.76 10.18 19.76
CA GLY A 178 6.54 10.16 20.56
C GLY A 178 5.37 10.77 19.79
N HIS A 179 4.17 10.66 20.35
CA HIS A 179 2.94 10.98 19.63
C HIS A 179 1.97 11.75 20.54
N VAL A 180 1.87 13.07 20.36
CA VAL A 180 1.01 13.93 21.21
C VAL A 180 -0.47 13.55 21.11
N ASN A 181 -0.90 13.14 19.92
CA ASN A 181 -2.30 12.86 19.60
C ASN A 181 -2.56 11.37 19.32
N GLU A 182 -1.76 10.46 19.88
CA GLU A 182 -1.96 9.00 19.71
C GLU A 182 -3.40 8.56 19.97
N LYS A 183 -4.04 9.14 21.00
CA LYS A 183 -5.36 8.72 21.47
C LYS A 183 -6.53 9.39 20.75
N TYR A 184 -6.26 10.27 19.79
CA TYR A 184 -7.26 11.12 19.14
C TYR A 184 -8.30 10.32 18.34
N SER A 185 -7.88 9.27 17.65
CA SER A 185 -8.74 8.48 16.76
C SER A 185 -8.20 7.07 16.52
N PRO A 186 -8.99 6.13 15.99
CA PRO A 186 -8.47 4.82 15.58
C PRO A 186 -7.30 4.92 14.58
N ILE A 187 -7.33 5.89 13.67
CA ILE A 187 -6.28 6.11 12.66
C ILE A 187 -4.96 6.55 13.32
N THR A 188 -5.02 7.42 14.33
CA THR A 188 -3.81 7.87 15.06
C THR A 188 -3.25 6.76 15.95
N LYS A 189 -4.10 5.95 16.59
CA LYS A 189 -3.67 4.74 17.32
C LYS A 189 -2.97 3.72 16.42
N ALA A 190 -3.51 3.47 15.23
CA ALA A 190 -2.92 2.58 14.24
C ALA A 190 -1.54 3.09 13.77
N GLN A 191 -1.45 4.37 13.39
CA GLN A 191 -0.18 4.98 12.97
C GLN A 191 0.88 4.94 14.07
N ALA A 192 0.50 5.28 15.31
CA ALA A 192 1.39 5.23 16.47
C ALA A 192 1.97 3.83 16.69
N LEU A 193 1.13 2.79 16.67
CA LEU A 193 1.59 1.41 16.84
C LEU A 193 2.50 0.96 15.69
N SER A 194 2.17 1.34 14.45
CA SER A 194 3.01 1.03 13.28
C SER A 194 4.40 1.67 13.38
N LEU A 195 4.46 2.95 13.79
CA LEU A 195 5.72 3.67 13.98
C LEU A 195 6.52 3.09 15.15
N ASP A 196 5.85 2.75 16.24
CA ASP A 196 6.50 2.10 17.37
C ASP A 196 7.11 0.74 17.00
N PHE A 197 6.48 -0.07 16.14
CA PHE A 197 7.12 -1.27 15.60
C PHE A 197 8.38 -0.94 14.80
N HIS A 198 8.33 0.08 13.94
CA HIS A 198 9.50 0.51 13.20
C HIS A 198 10.66 0.95 14.13
N PHE A 199 10.38 1.77 15.14
CA PHE A 199 11.41 2.27 16.05
C PHE A 199 11.91 1.21 17.04
N LEU A 200 11.00 0.57 17.79
CA LEU A 200 11.39 -0.31 18.89
C LEU A 200 11.82 -1.71 18.45
N ILE A 201 11.56 -2.09 17.19
CA ILE A 201 11.99 -3.37 16.61
C ILE A 201 13.04 -3.13 15.55
N GLU A 202 12.68 -2.53 14.42
CA GLU A 202 13.55 -2.46 13.24
C GLU A 202 14.77 -1.56 13.50
N GLN A 203 14.56 -0.31 13.93
CA GLN A 203 15.67 0.62 14.21
C GLN A 203 16.56 0.11 15.33
N LYS A 204 15.95 -0.42 16.40
CA LYS A 204 16.67 -1.04 17.52
C LYS A 204 17.53 -2.23 17.08
N ALA A 205 16.99 -3.15 16.29
CA ALA A 205 17.72 -4.31 15.80
C ALA A 205 18.93 -3.90 14.94
N LYS A 206 18.72 -2.92 14.05
CA LYS A 206 19.76 -2.43 13.14
C LYS A 206 20.85 -1.67 13.87
N SER A 207 20.48 -0.78 14.80
CA SER A 207 21.42 -0.09 15.69
C SER A 207 22.31 -1.08 16.46
N ASN A 208 21.71 -2.14 17.03
CA ASN A 208 22.40 -3.11 17.88
C ASN A 208 23.28 -4.12 17.12
N SER A 209 23.25 -4.11 15.78
CA SER A 209 23.98 -5.04 14.91
C SER A 209 24.84 -4.29 13.87
N HIS A 210 25.40 -5.00 12.91
CA HIS A 210 26.12 -4.44 11.75
C HIS A 210 25.20 -4.11 10.58
N LEU A 211 23.88 -4.32 10.74
CA LEU A 211 22.88 -4.02 9.73
C LEU A 211 22.70 -2.50 9.58
N PHE A 212 22.30 -2.08 8.38
CA PHE A 212 22.11 -0.67 8.09
C PHE A 212 20.80 -0.14 8.63
N MET A 213 20.88 1.04 9.24
CA MET A 213 19.82 1.78 9.89
C MET A 213 19.47 3.04 9.09
N SER A 214 18.24 3.53 9.16
CA SER A 214 17.84 4.79 8.49
C SER A 214 17.59 5.92 9.48
N PHE A 215 18.06 7.12 9.15
CA PHE A 215 17.51 8.36 9.68
C PHE A 215 16.06 8.49 9.22
N ASN A 216 15.19 8.95 10.12
CA ASN A 216 13.77 9.12 9.85
C ASN A 216 13.40 10.56 9.47
N GLY A 217 14.39 11.40 9.14
CA GLY A 217 14.18 12.75 8.65
C GLY A 217 14.08 13.82 9.73
N THR A 218 13.96 13.44 11.00
CA THR A 218 13.77 14.36 12.15
C THR A 218 14.08 13.63 13.47
N ALA A 219 14.17 14.38 14.58
CA ALA A 219 14.49 13.88 15.91
C ALA A 219 15.81 13.11 15.96
N GLY A 220 16.80 13.57 15.20
CA GLY A 220 18.14 13.00 15.17
C GLY A 220 19.20 14.06 14.99
N ILE A 221 20.41 13.71 15.41
CA ILE A 221 21.60 14.54 15.32
C ILE A 221 22.59 13.83 14.39
N TRP A 222 23.09 14.55 13.41
CA TRP A 222 24.16 14.11 12.53
C TRP A 222 25.48 14.77 12.92
N ARG A 223 26.57 14.04 12.80
CA ARG A 223 27.89 14.66 12.69
C ARG A 223 27.97 15.36 11.34
N ARG A 224 28.34 16.64 11.31
CA ARG A 224 28.45 17.43 10.08
C ARG A 224 29.36 16.75 9.04
N GLN A 225 30.53 16.30 9.49
CA GLN A 225 31.49 15.58 8.64
C GLN A 225 30.89 14.34 7.96
N CYS A 226 29.97 13.63 8.63
CA CYS A 226 29.30 12.47 8.05
C CYS A 226 28.39 12.88 6.88
N ILE A 227 27.64 13.98 7.01
CA ILE A 227 26.80 14.53 5.94
C ILE A 227 27.68 14.90 4.74
N GLU A 228 28.75 15.65 4.99
CA GLU A 228 29.65 16.17 3.96
C GLU A 228 30.41 15.04 3.23
N ASP A 229 31.02 14.13 3.98
CA ASP A 229 31.69 12.96 3.42
C ASP A 229 30.72 12.11 2.60
N SER A 230 29.48 11.93 3.06
CA SER A 230 28.50 11.14 2.31
C SER A 230 28.02 11.77 1.00
N GLY A 231 28.40 13.02 0.69
CA GLY A 231 27.98 13.77 -0.50
C GLY A 231 26.78 14.70 -0.27
N GLY A 232 26.39 14.91 0.99
CA GLY A 232 25.31 15.81 1.38
C GLY A 232 23.90 15.30 1.09
N TRP A 233 22.94 16.23 1.14
CA TRP A 233 21.52 15.97 0.88
C TRP A 233 21.23 15.90 -0.62
N HIS A 234 20.73 14.75 -1.07
CA HIS A 234 20.32 14.54 -2.46
C HIS A 234 18.82 14.77 -2.65
N THR A 235 18.44 15.29 -3.82
CA THR A 235 17.05 15.61 -4.17
C THR A 235 16.42 14.61 -5.14
N ALA A 236 17.13 13.52 -5.44
CA ALA A 236 16.71 12.53 -6.44
C ALA A 236 15.57 11.60 -5.96
N THR A 237 15.36 11.51 -4.65
CA THR A 237 14.36 10.65 -4.03
C THR A 237 13.46 11.48 -3.11
N LEU A 238 12.24 11.02 -2.83
CA LEU A 238 11.32 11.66 -1.88
C LEU A 238 11.66 11.38 -0.39
N VAL A 239 12.70 10.57 -0.15
CA VAL A 239 13.18 10.16 1.18
C VAL A 239 14.69 10.40 1.24
N GLU A 240 15.08 11.66 1.32
CA GLU A 240 16.47 12.10 1.34
C GLU A 240 17.25 11.58 2.56
N ASP A 241 16.52 11.32 3.64
CA ASP A 241 16.97 10.77 4.91
C ASP A 241 17.46 9.33 4.78
N LEU A 242 16.64 8.47 4.16
CA LEU A 242 16.98 7.09 3.86
C LEU A 242 18.16 7.02 2.89
N ASP A 243 18.18 7.87 1.85
CA ASP A 243 19.26 7.94 0.88
C ASP A 243 20.61 8.28 1.53
N LEU A 244 20.64 9.33 2.37
CA LEU A 244 21.85 9.74 3.08
C LEU A 244 22.34 8.67 4.05
N SER A 245 21.42 8.02 4.76
CA SER A 245 21.76 6.99 5.75
C SER A 245 22.47 5.78 5.14
N TYR A 246 22.03 5.34 3.96
CA TYR A 246 22.67 4.24 3.25
C TYR A 246 24.03 4.63 2.70
N ARG A 247 24.14 5.81 2.08
CA ARG A 247 25.45 6.32 1.59
C ARG A 247 26.47 6.46 2.72
N ALA A 248 26.06 7.00 3.86
CA ALA A 248 26.91 7.14 5.04
C ALA A 248 27.42 5.78 5.55
N GLN A 249 26.54 4.81 5.73
CA GLN A 249 26.94 3.50 6.24
C GLN A 249 27.76 2.69 5.23
N MET A 250 27.53 2.86 3.92
CA MET A 250 28.42 2.31 2.89
C MET A 250 29.84 2.94 2.90
N LYS A 251 30.01 4.11 3.53
CA LYS A 251 31.31 4.73 3.80
C LYS A 251 31.91 4.32 5.16
N GLY A 252 31.23 3.49 5.94
CA GLY A 252 31.71 3.00 7.24
C GLY A 252 31.25 3.84 8.44
N TRP A 253 30.41 4.86 8.24
CA TRP A 253 29.77 5.56 9.34
C TRP A 253 28.80 4.66 10.08
N LYS A 254 28.72 4.80 11.40
CA LYS A 254 27.76 4.09 12.25
C LYS A 254 26.58 5.00 12.59
N CYS A 255 25.37 4.48 12.40
CA CYS A 255 24.13 5.05 12.88
C CYS A 255 23.68 4.33 14.15
N VAL A 256 23.22 5.08 15.15
CA VAL A 256 22.78 4.55 16.45
C VAL A 256 21.37 5.05 16.77
N PHE A 257 20.54 4.16 17.31
CA PHE A 257 19.18 4.45 17.78
C PHE A 257 19.10 4.46 19.30
N ILE A 258 18.56 5.54 19.88
CA ILE A 258 18.34 5.69 21.32
C ILE A 258 16.83 5.67 21.62
N PRO A 259 16.28 4.53 22.11
CA PRO A 259 14.84 4.39 22.33
C PRO A 259 14.30 5.21 23.51
N ASP A 260 15.17 5.55 24.48
CA ASP A 260 14.79 6.22 25.73
C ASP A 260 14.70 7.75 25.60
N ILE A 261 15.25 8.32 24.52
CA ILE A 261 15.05 9.72 24.17
C ILE A 261 13.85 9.78 23.24
N VAL A 262 12.75 10.34 23.74
CA VAL A 262 11.48 10.47 23.01
C VAL A 262 11.29 11.93 22.64
N VAL A 263 10.98 12.18 21.36
CA VAL A 263 10.62 13.49 20.84
C VAL A 263 9.20 13.42 20.30
N ASP A 264 8.28 14.15 20.91
CA ASP A 264 6.86 14.08 20.57
C ASP A 264 6.54 14.79 19.24
N ALA A 265 5.63 14.20 18.46
CA ALA A 265 5.18 14.73 17.17
C ALA A 265 3.67 14.53 16.96
N GLU A 266 3.09 15.32 16.05
CA GLU A 266 1.67 15.24 15.67
C GLU A 266 1.44 14.24 14.52
N LEU A 267 0.62 13.23 14.78
CA LEU A 267 0.17 12.29 13.76
C LEU A 267 -0.91 12.89 12.87
N PRO A 268 -0.95 12.54 11.57
CA PRO A 268 -2.04 12.94 10.69
C PRO A 268 -3.40 12.43 11.20
N VAL A 269 -4.31 13.36 11.48
CA VAL A 269 -5.70 13.06 11.88
C VAL A 269 -6.64 12.89 10.68
N GLN A 270 -6.28 13.47 9.53
CA GLN A 270 -7.04 13.37 8.29
C GLN A 270 -6.57 12.17 7.44
N MET A 271 -7.50 11.32 6.96
CA MET A 271 -7.15 10.15 6.15
C MET A 271 -6.36 10.49 4.88
N ASN A 272 -6.78 11.51 4.12
CA ASN A 272 -6.04 11.92 2.92
C ASN A 272 -4.64 12.48 3.24
N ALA A 273 -4.42 13.02 4.44
CA ALA A 273 -3.09 13.46 4.88
C ALA A 273 -2.20 12.25 5.24
N ALA A 274 -2.77 11.25 5.92
CA ALA A 274 -2.11 9.97 6.20
C ALA A 274 -1.74 9.23 4.89
N LYS A 275 -2.67 9.17 3.92
CA LYS A 275 -2.43 8.62 2.57
C LYS A 275 -1.26 9.30 1.87
N ARG A 276 -1.21 10.63 1.85
CA ARG A 276 -0.09 11.37 1.26
C ARG A 276 1.24 11.04 1.93
N GLN A 277 1.27 10.95 3.26
CA GLN A 277 2.49 10.61 3.98
C GLN A 277 2.98 9.21 3.60
N GLN A 278 2.10 8.21 3.66
CA GLN A 278 2.43 6.83 3.30
C GLN A 278 2.80 6.69 1.82
N PHE A 279 2.14 7.42 0.92
CA PHE A 279 2.48 7.47 -0.50
C PHE A 279 3.92 7.96 -0.70
N ARG A 280 4.32 9.04 -0.03
CA ARG A 280 5.70 9.57 -0.14
C ARG A 280 6.73 8.57 0.37
N TRP A 281 6.46 7.93 1.51
CA TRP A 281 7.36 6.92 2.07
C TRP A 281 7.50 5.69 1.16
N ALA A 282 6.38 5.19 0.62
CA ALA A 282 6.38 4.06 -0.28
C ALA A 282 7.11 4.38 -1.59
N LYS A 283 6.73 5.47 -2.26
CA LYS A 283 7.36 5.91 -3.51
C LYS A 283 8.85 6.18 -3.31
N GLY A 284 9.20 6.96 -2.29
CA GLY A 284 10.58 7.32 -1.99
C GLY A 284 11.46 6.10 -1.69
N SER A 285 10.96 5.12 -0.94
CA SER A 285 11.72 3.90 -0.63
C SER A 285 12.06 3.11 -1.89
N ILE A 286 11.11 2.96 -2.82
CA ILE A 286 11.35 2.28 -4.11
C ILE A 286 12.33 3.08 -4.98
N GLN A 287 12.26 4.41 -4.98
CA GLN A 287 13.25 5.25 -5.68
C GLN A 287 14.66 5.07 -5.10
N CYS A 288 14.78 5.01 -3.78
CA CYS A 288 16.04 4.67 -3.12
C CYS A 288 16.50 3.25 -3.49
N ALA A 289 15.58 2.29 -3.59
CA ALA A 289 15.90 0.93 -4.01
C ALA A 289 16.52 0.91 -5.42
N ILE A 290 15.87 1.55 -6.39
CA ILE A 290 16.36 1.67 -7.77
C ILE A 290 17.74 2.31 -7.80
N LYS A 291 17.94 3.38 -7.01
CA LYS A 291 19.19 4.14 -6.98
C LYS A 291 20.35 3.39 -6.31
N LEU A 292 20.10 2.71 -5.19
CA LEU A 292 21.16 2.26 -4.27
C LEU A 292 21.40 0.75 -4.27
N LEU A 293 20.46 -0.09 -4.74
CA LEU A 293 20.62 -1.54 -4.63
C LEU A 293 21.79 -2.09 -5.47
N GLY A 294 22.08 -1.48 -6.62
CA GLY A 294 23.26 -1.83 -7.41
C GLY A 294 24.56 -1.62 -6.62
N ASP A 295 24.70 -0.44 -6.01
CA ASP A 295 25.87 -0.11 -5.17
C ASP A 295 25.99 -1.04 -3.96
N VAL A 296 24.86 -1.34 -3.29
CA VAL A 296 24.81 -2.27 -2.16
C VAL A 296 25.27 -3.68 -2.57
N ALA A 297 24.86 -4.15 -3.75
CA ALA A 297 25.22 -5.47 -4.24
C ALA A 297 26.73 -5.61 -4.48
N ILE A 298 27.37 -4.58 -5.03
CA ILE A 298 28.80 -4.58 -5.39
C ILE A 298 29.70 -4.33 -4.16
N LYS A 299 29.23 -3.54 -3.19
CA LYS A 299 30.04 -3.16 -2.03
C LYS A 299 30.42 -4.39 -1.17
N LYS A 300 31.67 -4.39 -0.67
CA LYS A 300 32.18 -5.41 0.26
C LYS A 300 31.57 -5.20 1.65
N MET A 301 30.51 -5.95 1.96
CA MET A 301 29.83 -5.96 3.26
C MET A 301 29.19 -7.33 3.51
N PRO A 302 28.83 -7.67 4.77
CA PRO A 302 28.18 -8.94 5.10
C PRO A 302 26.91 -9.20 4.27
N VAL A 303 26.68 -10.46 3.91
CA VAL A 303 25.55 -10.88 3.05
C VAL A 303 24.21 -10.56 3.70
N ASP A 304 24.09 -10.74 5.01
CA ASP A 304 22.87 -10.40 5.74
C ASP A 304 22.61 -8.89 5.73
N THR A 305 23.62 -8.03 5.78
CA THR A 305 23.45 -6.58 5.55
C THR A 305 22.88 -6.29 4.16
N LYS A 306 23.35 -6.98 3.11
CA LYS A 306 22.82 -6.83 1.75
C LYS A 306 21.37 -7.29 1.64
N VAL A 307 21.04 -8.42 2.24
CA VAL A 307 19.65 -8.93 2.27
C VAL A 307 18.74 -7.98 3.03
N GLN A 308 19.17 -7.45 4.19
CA GLN A 308 18.39 -6.48 4.95
C GLN A 308 18.23 -5.15 4.22
N ALA A 309 19.26 -4.71 3.51
CA ALA A 309 19.21 -3.54 2.65
C ALA A 309 18.17 -3.72 1.54
N PHE A 310 18.20 -4.87 0.84
CA PHE A 310 17.19 -5.24 -0.14
C PHE A 310 15.79 -5.17 0.47
N VAL A 311 15.54 -5.96 1.52
CA VAL A 311 14.21 -6.06 2.15
C VAL A 311 13.71 -4.71 2.66
N GLN A 312 14.55 -3.87 3.26
CA GLN A 312 14.13 -2.56 3.76
C GLN A 312 13.73 -1.61 2.62
N LEU A 313 14.56 -1.54 1.57
CA LEU A 313 14.36 -0.62 0.46
C LEU A 313 13.16 -1.05 -0.40
N THR A 314 12.90 -2.36 -0.52
CA THR A 314 11.80 -2.92 -1.32
C THR A 314 10.55 -3.27 -0.51
N ARG A 315 10.50 -2.99 0.80
CA ARG A 315 9.40 -3.44 1.70
C ARG A 315 8.00 -3.11 1.19
N HIS A 316 7.85 -2.00 0.47
CA HIS A 316 6.55 -1.53 -0.01
C HIS A 316 6.01 -2.34 -1.21
N ILE A 317 6.82 -3.20 -1.84
CA ILE A 317 6.38 -4.15 -2.87
C ILE A 317 5.38 -5.17 -2.30
N VAL A 318 5.36 -5.40 -0.99
CA VAL A 318 4.36 -6.26 -0.34
C VAL A 318 2.93 -5.77 -0.61
N HIS A 319 2.69 -4.46 -0.78
CA HIS A 319 1.35 -3.93 -1.04
C HIS A 319 0.75 -4.37 -2.40
N PRO A 320 1.43 -4.20 -3.56
CA PRO A 320 0.93 -4.71 -4.83
C PRO A 320 0.79 -6.24 -4.82
N LEU A 321 1.70 -6.96 -4.15
CA LEU A 321 1.63 -8.41 -4.01
C LEU A 321 0.38 -8.88 -3.25
N VAL A 322 0.07 -8.24 -2.12
CA VAL A 322 -1.16 -8.53 -1.35
C VAL A 322 -2.41 -8.22 -2.17
N LEU A 323 -2.45 -7.12 -2.93
CA LEU A 323 -3.58 -6.82 -3.81
C LEU A 323 -3.72 -7.83 -4.95
N ALA A 324 -2.61 -8.29 -5.53
CA ALA A 324 -2.63 -9.34 -6.55
C ALA A 324 -3.21 -10.65 -5.97
N GLN A 325 -2.79 -11.07 -4.78
CA GLN A 325 -3.38 -12.23 -4.12
C GLN A 325 -4.87 -12.04 -3.81
N PHE A 326 -5.26 -10.85 -3.34
CA PHE A 326 -6.65 -10.52 -3.06
C PHE A 326 -7.52 -10.60 -4.32
N LEU A 327 -6.99 -10.20 -5.48
CA LEU A 327 -7.67 -10.36 -6.77
C LEU A 327 -7.74 -11.81 -7.23
N ILE A 328 -6.65 -12.56 -7.09
CA ILE A 328 -6.56 -13.95 -7.58
C ILE A 328 -7.42 -14.91 -6.75
N LEU A 329 -7.53 -14.70 -5.43
CA LEU A 329 -8.16 -15.66 -4.52
C LEU A 329 -9.62 -15.99 -4.87
N PRO A 330 -10.54 -15.03 -5.10
CA PRO A 330 -11.91 -15.35 -5.53
C PRO A 330 -11.98 -16.16 -6.82
N ILE A 331 -11.07 -15.94 -7.77
CA ILE A 331 -11.03 -16.66 -9.04
C ILE A 331 -10.68 -18.14 -8.79
N LEU A 332 -9.67 -18.39 -7.93
CA LEU A 332 -9.29 -19.75 -7.57
C LEU A 332 -10.39 -20.49 -6.79
N LEU A 333 -11.09 -19.78 -5.91
CA LEU A 333 -12.24 -20.30 -5.17
C LEU A 333 -13.40 -20.67 -6.10
N ALA A 334 -13.75 -19.78 -7.04
CA ALA A 334 -14.77 -20.03 -8.05
C ALA A 334 -14.41 -21.22 -8.95
N SER A 335 -13.11 -21.39 -9.25
CA SER A 335 -12.58 -22.51 -10.05
C SER A 335 -12.47 -23.82 -9.27
N LYS A 336 -12.95 -23.86 -8.01
CA LYS A 336 -12.93 -25.04 -7.12
C LYS A 336 -11.54 -25.68 -6.97
N ILE A 337 -10.48 -24.88 -7.05
CA ILE A 337 -9.12 -25.36 -6.81
C ILE A 337 -9.01 -25.82 -5.36
N ASN A 338 -8.36 -26.97 -5.17
CA ASN A 338 -7.98 -27.37 -3.83
C ASN A 338 -6.88 -26.44 -3.31
N LEU A 339 -7.28 -25.38 -2.61
CA LEU A 339 -6.37 -24.42 -1.99
C LEU A 339 -5.61 -25.03 -0.79
N TYR A 340 -5.99 -26.22 -0.35
CA TYR A 340 -5.31 -26.95 0.72
C TYR A 340 -4.19 -27.80 0.11
N ILE A 341 -2.98 -27.23 0.08
CA ILE A 341 -1.76 -27.83 -0.49
C ILE A 341 -1.47 -29.23 0.08
N ILE A 342 -1.86 -29.48 1.33
CA ILE A 342 -1.77 -30.79 1.97
C ILE A 342 -3.13 -31.11 2.60
N SER A 343 -3.64 -32.32 2.36
CA SER A 343 -5.01 -32.75 2.70
C SER A 343 -5.31 -32.86 4.21
N GLY A 344 -4.31 -32.76 5.09
CA GLY A 344 -4.46 -32.61 6.56
C GLY A 344 -4.18 -31.20 7.10
N LEU A 345 -3.95 -30.22 6.23
CA LEU A 345 -3.31 -28.93 6.52
C LEU A 345 -4.20 -27.68 6.66
N PRO A 346 -5.55 -27.68 6.47
CA PRO A 346 -6.33 -26.47 6.74
C PRO A 346 -6.10 -25.95 8.16
N VAL A 347 -6.08 -26.86 9.14
CA VAL A 347 -5.79 -26.54 10.54
C VAL A 347 -4.36 -26.03 10.71
N LEU A 348 -3.36 -26.70 10.13
CA LEU A 348 -1.96 -26.26 10.25
C LEU A 348 -1.71 -24.92 9.53
N THR A 349 -2.41 -24.64 8.43
CA THR A 349 -2.35 -23.37 7.70
C THR A 349 -2.98 -22.24 8.51
N ILE A 350 -4.13 -22.49 9.16
CA ILE A 350 -4.74 -21.55 10.11
C ILE A 350 -3.80 -21.33 11.30
N VAL A 351 -3.25 -22.40 11.88
CA VAL A 351 -2.34 -22.32 13.01
C VAL A 351 -1.09 -21.54 12.63
N ALA A 352 -0.50 -21.77 11.46
CA ALA A 352 0.64 -21.03 10.96
C ALA A 352 0.29 -19.55 10.72
N TYR A 353 -0.86 -19.25 10.09
CA TYR A 353 -1.32 -17.88 9.87
C TYR A 353 -1.58 -17.14 11.18
N LEU A 354 -2.25 -17.77 12.14
CA LEU A 354 -2.51 -17.20 13.46
C LEU A 354 -1.22 -17.01 14.25
N ALA A 355 -0.34 -18.01 14.25
CA ALA A 355 0.95 -18.00 14.93
C ALA A 355 1.88 -16.93 14.35
N MET A 356 2.03 -16.87 13.03
CA MET A 356 2.90 -15.90 12.31
C MET A 356 2.24 -14.55 12.07
N GLY A 357 0.98 -14.36 12.46
CA GLY A 357 0.26 -13.10 12.33
C GLY A 357 -0.21 -12.61 13.70
N PRO A 358 -1.52 -12.60 13.98
CA PRO A 358 -2.09 -12.02 15.21
C PRO A 358 -1.40 -12.45 16.51
N ILE A 359 -1.11 -13.74 16.71
CA ILE A 359 -0.55 -14.23 17.97
C ILE A 359 0.87 -13.70 18.19
N ALA A 360 1.75 -13.81 17.20
CA ALA A 360 3.11 -13.29 17.32
C ALA A 360 3.14 -11.76 17.52
N TYR A 361 2.32 -11.01 16.80
CA TYR A 361 2.20 -9.57 17.02
C TYR A 361 1.70 -9.23 18.42
N MET A 362 0.74 -9.99 18.96
CA MET A 362 0.26 -9.82 20.32
C MET A 362 1.34 -10.10 21.38
N LEU A 363 2.15 -11.14 21.19
CA LEU A 363 3.30 -11.43 22.07
C LEU A 363 4.36 -10.32 22.01
N VAL A 364 4.60 -9.76 20.82
CA VAL A 364 5.50 -8.62 20.63
C VAL A 364 4.96 -7.39 21.36
N ILE A 365 3.67 -7.06 21.21
CA ILE A 365 3.02 -5.94 21.90
C ILE A 365 3.08 -6.12 23.43
N GLN A 366 2.82 -7.33 23.93
CA GLN A 366 2.89 -7.62 25.36
C GLN A 366 4.28 -7.34 25.93
N LYS A 367 5.33 -7.78 25.22
CA LYS A 367 6.72 -7.52 25.61
C LYS A 367 7.12 -6.05 25.49
N MET A 368 6.63 -5.34 24.46
CA MET A 368 6.97 -3.93 24.23
C MET A 368 6.31 -2.99 25.25
N TYR A 369 5.06 -3.27 25.68
CA TYR A 369 4.27 -2.31 26.46
C TYR A 369 3.90 -2.75 27.87
N ALA A 370 4.39 -3.90 28.35
CA ALA A 370 4.17 -4.42 29.70
C ALA A 370 2.75 -4.13 30.21
N LYS A 371 2.57 -3.23 31.18
CA LYS A 371 1.26 -2.89 31.80
C LYS A 371 0.20 -2.35 30.82
N LYS A 372 0.57 -1.76 29.68
CA LYS A 372 -0.37 -1.13 28.71
C LYS A 372 -0.76 -2.03 27.52
N TRP A 373 -0.36 -3.30 27.52
CA TRP A 373 -0.51 -4.19 26.36
C TRP A 373 -1.97 -4.36 25.88
N LYS A 374 -2.96 -4.41 26.80
CA LYS A 374 -4.39 -4.57 26.43
C LYS A 374 -4.91 -3.42 25.56
N SER A 375 -4.53 -2.18 25.88
CA SER A 375 -4.93 -1.00 25.09
C SER A 375 -4.23 -0.98 23.73
N LYS A 376 -2.97 -1.42 23.67
CA LYS A 376 -2.21 -1.54 22.42
C LYS A 376 -2.69 -2.72 21.56
N ALA A 377 -3.23 -3.78 22.15
CA ALA A 377 -3.89 -4.87 21.42
C ALA A 377 -5.12 -4.38 20.64
N LEU A 378 -5.95 -3.50 21.22
CA LEU A 378 -7.02 -2.86 20.46
C LEU A 378 -6.47 -1.98 19.32
N SER A 379 -5.35 -1.29 19.56
CA SER A 379 -4.68 -0.50 18.52
C SER A 379 -4.14 -1.37 17.37
N TYR A 380 -3.81 -2.62 17.64
CA TYR A 380 -3.41 -3.60 16.62
C TYR A 380 -4.58 -3.98 15.70
N LEU A 381 -5.80 -4.09 16.22
CA LEU A 381 -6.98 -4.29 15.36
C LEU A 381 -7.19 -3.11 14.41
N TYR A 382 -7.03 -1.87 14.90
CA TYR A 382 -7.06 -0.70 14.04
C TYR A 382 -5.92 -0.71 13.01
N LEU A 383 -4.72 -1.17 13.41
CA LEU A 383 -3.58 -1.29 12.50
C LEU A 383 -3.81 -2.33 11.41
N LEU A 384 -4.47 -3.46 11.69
CA LEU A 384 -4.80 -4.47 10.67
C LEU A 384 -5.72 -3.88 9.60
N VAL A 385 -6.82 -3.25 10.00
CA VAL A 385 -7.78 -2.61 9.09
C VAL A 385 -7.10 -1.47 8.32
N TYR A 386 -6.33 -0.62 9.01
CA TYR A 386 -5.60 0.48 8.39
C TYR A 386 -4.57 -0.01 7.37
N SER A 387 -3.73 -0.98 7.73
CA SER A 387 -2.68 -1.51 6.85
C SER A 387 -3.25 -2.20 5.62
N ALA A 388 -4.34 -2.96 5.79
CA ALA A 388 -5.04 -3.59 4.69
C ALA A 388 -5.61 -2.55 3.71
N GLY A 389 -6.31 -1.53 4.22
CA GLY A 389 -6.85 -0.46 3.37
C GLY A 389 -5.77 0.37 2.67
N MET A 390 -4.65 0.64 3.34
CA MET A 390 -3.55 1.46 2.79
C MET A 390 -2.82 0.77 1.63
N SER A 391 -3.04 -0.52 1.41
CA SER A 391 -2.40 -1.28 0.32
C SER A 391 -2.71 -0.70 -1.06
N VAL A 392 -3.91 -0.16 -1.31
CA VAL A 392 -4.27 0.50 -2.58
C VAL A 392 -3.41 1.74 -2.80
N ASN A 393 -3.41 2.66 -1.84
CA ASN A 393 -2.64 3.90 -1.93
C ASN A 393 -1.14 3.63 -2.11
N ASN A 394 -0.58 2.67 -1.36
CA ASN A 394 0.83 2.34 -1.43
C ASN A 394 1.19 1.57 -2.70
N THR A 395 0.28 0.78 -3.26
CA THR A 395 0.47 0.13 -4.57
C THR A 395 0.57 1.16 -5.69
N VAL A 396 -0.31 2.17 -5.69
CA VAL A 396 -0.21 3.29 -6.64
C VAL A 396 1.13 4.00 -6.49
N ALA A 397 1.61 4.18 -5.25
CA ALA A 397 2.91 4.79 -4.99
C ALA A 397 4.10 3.98 -5.54
N VAL A 398 4.06 2.65 -5.42
CA VAL A 398 5.09 1.75 -5.97
C VAL A 398 5.12 1.84 -7.49
N PHE A 399 3.97 1.76 -8.16
CA PHE A 399 3.92 1.89 -9.62
C PHE A 399 4.35 3.28 -10.11
N ASP A 400 3.97 4.34 -9.39
CA ASP A 400 4.41 5.71 -9.69
C ASP A 400 5.91 5.93 -9.42
N ALA A 401 6.55 5.11 -8.59
CA ALA A 401 8.00 5.09 -8.42
C ALA A 401 8.73 4.41 -9.59
N LEU A 402 8.15 3.31 -10.11
CA LEU A 402 8.72 2.52 -11.20
C LEU A 402 8.56 3.19 -12.57
N PHE A 403 7.39 3.81 -12.81
CA PHE A 403 6.99 4.32 -14.13
C PHE A 403 6.74 5.83 -14.17
N GLY A 404 6.72 6.51 -13.02
CA GLY A 404 6.40 7.93 -12.94
C GLY A 404 7.61 8.84 -13.10
N ASN A 405 7.43 9.96 -13.81
CA ASN A 405 8.52 10.90 -14.15
C ASN A 405 8.68 12.08 -13.16
N LYS A 406 7.72 12.34 -12.27
CA LYS A 406 7.70 13.53 -11.40
C LYS A 406 7.96 13.18 -9.94
N ASN A 407 8.93 13.85 -9.31
CA ASN A 407 9.19 13.77 -7.86
C ASN A 407 8.50 14.90 -7.09
N GLU A 408 7.18 15.03 -7.20
CA GLU A 408 6.45 16.10 -6.51
C GLU A 408 6.27 15.76 -5.01
N PHE A 409 6.80 16.60 -4.12
CA PHE A 409 6.55 16.51 -2.68
C PHE A 409 5.28 17.28 -2.32
N LEU A 410 4.16 16.57 -2.27
CA LEU A 410 2.91 17.10 -1.73
C LEU A 410 2.97 17.08 -0.21
N ARG A 411 2.86 18.24 0.46
CA ARG A 411 2.93 18.33 1.93
C ARG A 411 1.81 17.54 2.62
N THR A 412 2.09 17.09 3.85
CA THR A 412 1.10 16.49 4.77
C THR A 412 0.64 17.55 5.74
N PRO A 413 -0.62 18.04 5.63
CA PRO A 413 -1.15 19.04 6.55
C PRO A 413 -1.05 18.64 8.01
N LYS A 414 -0.62 19.60 8.83
CA LYS A 414 -0.70 19.53 10.30
C LYS A 414 -1.71 20.54 10.79
N PHE A 415 -2.34 20.22 11.91
CA PHE A 415 -3.49 20.97 12.41
C PHE A 415 -3.26 21.48 13.83
N GLY A 416 -2.15 21.14 14.49
CA GLY A 416 -1.89 21.52 15.87
C GLY A 416 -2.73 20.74 16.87
N ILE A 417 -3.12 19.50 16.55
CA ILE A 417 -3.93 18.65 17.43
C ILE A 417 -3.05 18.05 18.52
N ILE A 418 -3.33 18.39 19.77
CA ILE A 418 -2.63 17.86 20.96
C ILE A 418 -3.62 17.10 21.86
N LYS A 419 -4.81 17.65 22.03
CA LYS A 419 -5.85 17.09 22.91
C LYS A 419 -6.96 16.43 22.09
N ASN A 420 -7.78 15.61 22.77
CA ASN A 420 -8.87 14.88 22.13
C ASN A 420 -10.06 15.79 21.76
N ASP A 421 -10.19 16.95 22.39
CA ASP A 421 -11.22 17.97 22.14
C ASP A 421 -10.83 18.97 21.04
N ASP A 422 -9.58 18.97 20.57
CA ASP A 422 -9.15 19.80 19.45
C ASP A 422 -9.84 19.35 18.14
N ASP A 423 -10.37 20.29 17.36
CA ASP A 423 -10.91 20.00 16.02
C ASP A 423 -10.01 20.54 14.90
N TRP A 424 -9.97 19.82 13.79
CA TRP A 424 -9.26 20.18 12.56
C TRP A 424 -10.21 20.49 11.39
N ARG A 425 -11.50 20.17 11.51
CA ARG A 425 -12.46 20.25 10.38
C ARG A 425 -12.62 21.65 9.80
N ASP A 426 -12.51 22.68 10.64
CA ASP A 426 -12.60 24.08 10.21
C ASP A 426 -11.24 24.71 9.87
N LYS A 427 -10.15 23.93 9.86
CA LYS A 427 -8.80 24.45 9.59
C LYS A 427 -8.50 24.51 8.09
N ALA A 428 -7.69 25.50 7.69
CA ALA A 428 -7.48 25.88 6.29
C ALA A 428 -6.79 24.79 5.43
N TYR A 429 -6.09 23.85 6.06
CA TYR A 429 -5.28 22.85 5.36
C TYR A 429 -5.99 21.52 5.09
N ALA A 430 -7.30 21.41 5.35
CA ALA A 430 -8.09 20.21 5.07
C ALA A 430 -8.01 19.82 3.58
N LEU A 431 -7.65 18.57 3.32
CA LEU A 431 -7.47 18.05 1.97
C LEU A 431 -8.80 17.61 1.32
N PRO A 432 -8.99 17.86 0.02
CA PRO A 432 -10.17 17.42 -0.71
C PRO A 432 -10.14 15.91 -0.98
N PHE A 433 -11.23 15.42 -1.57
CA PHE A 433 -11.37 14.04 -2.04
C PHE A 433 -10.23 13.65 -3.01
N THR A 434 -9.82 12.37 -2.94
CA THR A 434 -8.73 11.82 -3.74
C THR A 434 -9.22 10.69 -4.64
N LYS A 435 -8.74 10.63 -5.89
CA LYS A 435 -9.14 9.62 -6.90
C LYS A 435 -8.85 8.18 -6.46
N THR A 436 -7.82 7.96 -5.64
CA THR A 436 -7.49 6.64 -5.07
C THR A 436 -8.63 6.06 -4.24
N THR A 437 -9.52 6.91 -3.71
CA THR A 437 -10.73 6.49 -3.00
C THR A 437 -11.67 5.66 -3.88
N LEU A 438 -11.72 5.92 -5.19
CA LEU A 438 -12.54 5.12 -6.12
C LEU A 438 -11.99 3.70 -6.26
N LEU A 439 -10.66 3.54 -6.29
CA LEU A 439 -10.03 2.23 -6.31
C LEU A 439 -10.29 1.47 -5.00
N GLU A 440 -10.26 2.15 -3.86
CA GLU A 440 -10.59 1.52 -2.57
C GLU A 440 -12.05 1.03 -2.54
N ILE A 441 -13.00 1.81 -3.06
CA ILE A 441 -14.40 1.35 -3.20
C ILE A 441 -14.47 0.12 -4.11
N PHE A 442 -13.79 0.16 -5.26
CA PHE A 442 -13.73 -0.98 -6.19
C PHE A 442 -13.22 -2.26 -5.50
N PHE A 443 -12.08 -2.20 -4.82
CA PHE A 443 -11.53 -3.35 -4.09
C PHE A 443 -12.44 -3.81 -2.94
N GLY A 444 -13.13 -2.87 -2.27
CA GLY A 444 -14.12 -3.18 -1.26
C GLY A 444 -15.31 -3.98 -1.81
N VAL A 445 -15.90 -3.53 -2.93
CA VAL A 445 -17.00 -4.22 -3.61
C VAL A 445 -16.54 -5.57 -4.17
N TYR A 446 -15.38 -5.62 -4.81
CA TYR A 446 -14.78 -6.86 -5.32
C TYR A 446 -14.60 -7.90 -4.21
N GLY A 447 -14.12 -7.48 -3.04
CA GLY A 447 -13.96 -8.40 -1.91
C GLY A 447 -15.29 -8.87 -1.31
N ILE A 448 -16.35 -8.06 -1.33
CA ILE A 448 -17.70 -8.52 -0.95
C ILE A 448 -18.14 -9.66 -1.87
N ILE A 449 -17.95 -9.50 -3.18
CA ILE A 449 -18.21 -10.58 -4.17
C ILE A 449 -17.34 -11.79 -3.84
N GLY A 450 -16.05 -11.59 -3.56
CA GLY A 450 -15.13 -12.65 -3.15
C GLY A 450 -15.56 -13.41 -1.90
N MET A 451 -16.16 -12.73 -0.91
CA MET A 451 -16.73 -13.38 0.27
C MET A 451 -17.93 -14.26 -0.08
N PHE A 452 -18.84 -13.80 -0.96
CA PHE A 452 -19.93 -14.63 -1.45
C PHE A 452 -19.40 -15.84 -2.22
N VAL A 453 -18.42 -15.65 -3.11
CA VAL A 453 -17.76 -16.75 -3.83
C VAL A 453 -17.16 -17.76 -2.85
N ALA A 454 -16.50 -17.32 -1.78
CA ALA A 454 -15.95 -18.21 -0.75
C ALA A 454 -17.04 -19.05 -0.06
N ILE A 455 -18.20 -18.46 0.24
CA ILE A 455 -19.34 -19.17 0.85
C ILE A 455 -19.93 -20.19 -0.13
N PHE A 456 -20.25 -19.76 -1.35
CA PHE A 456 -20.92 -20.61 -2.35
C PHE A 456 -19.99 -21.67 -2.97
N SER A 457 -18.68 -21.49 -2.88
CA SER A 457 -17.68 -22.52 -3.25
C SER A 457 -17.35 -23.49 -2.12
N ASN A 458 -18.09 -23.48 -1.01
CA ASN A 458 -17.87 -24.33 0.18
C ASN A 458 -16.48 -24.13 0.84
N ASN A 459 -15.97 -22.90 0.81
CA ASN A 459 -14.69 -22.49 1.37
C ASN A 459 -14.84 -21.29 2.34
N PRO A 460 -15.74 -21.35 3.35
CA PRO A 460 -16.05 -20.21 4.22
C PRO A 460 -14.87 -19.74 5.07
N ILE A 461 -13.83 -20.57 5.23
CA ILE A 461 -12.60 -20.25 5.96
C ILE A 461 -11.87 -19.02 5.43
N PHE A 462 -12.02 -18.68 4.14
CA PHE A 462 -11.40 -17.51 3.53
C PHE A 462 -12.20 -16.22 3.75
N VAL A 463 -13.46 -16.31 4.19
CA VAL A 463 -14.33 -15.15 4.43
C VAL A 463 -13.73 -14.20 5.47
N PRO A 464 -13.21 -14.65 6.64
CA PRO A 464 -12.56 -13.74 7.59
C PRO A 464 -11.28 -13.12 7.04
N ILE A 465 -10.54 -13.85 6.19
CA ILE A 465 -9.31 -13.33 5.56
C ILE A 465 -9.69 -12.16 4.65
N ILE A 466 -10.54 -12.41 3.65
CA ILE A 466 -11.04 -11.40 2.69
C ILE A 466 -11.72 -10.24 3.43
N GLY A 467 -12.51 -10.56 4.46
CA GLY A 467 -13.27 -9.60 5.26
C GLY A 467 -12.41 -8.53 5.93
N ILE A 468 -11.19 -8.86 6.38
CA ILE A 468 -10.26 -7.88 6.95
C ILE A 468 -9.83 -6.86 5.89
N GLN A 469 -9.54 -7.30 4.66
CA GLN A 469 -9.18 -6.37 3.58
C GLN A 469 -10.37 -5.54 3.12
N VAL A 470 -11.56 -6.14 2.97
CA VAL A 470 -12.80 -5.43 2.66
C VAL A 470 -13.08 -4.34 3.69
N ALA A 471 -13.03 -4.69 4.98
CA ALA A 471 -13.19 -3.72 6.06
C ALA A 471 -12.16 -2.59 5.95
N GLY A 472 -10.90 -2.91 5.65
CA GLY A 472 -9.84 -1.93 5.41
C GLY A 472 -10.16 -0.97 4.27
N PHE A 473 -10.51 -1.49 3.10
CA PHE A 473 -10.81 -0.69 1.91
C PHE A 473 -12.01 0.22 2.12
N LEU A 474 -13.12 -0.33 2.64
CA LEU A 474 -14.33 0.45 2.90
C LEU A 474 -14.13 1.47 4.02
N TYR A 475 -13.39 1.14 5.07
CA TYR A 475 -13.08 2.07 6.15
C TYR A 475 -12.25 3.26 5.66
N ILE A 476 -11.19 3.02 4.88
CA ILE A 476 -10.37 4.09 4.32
C ILE A 476 -11.18 4.91 3.31
N ALA A 477 -12.01 4.28 2.48
CA ALA A 477 -12.85 4.99 1.54
C ALA A 477 -13.85 5.91 2.25
N TYR A 478 -14.56 5.37 3.25
CA TYR A 478 -15.49 6.11 4.10
C TYR A 478 -14.82 7.31 4.77
N LEU A 479 -13.65 7.12 5.39
CA LEU A 479 -12.90 8.20 6.01
C LEU A 479 -12.43 9.23 4.99
N SER A 480 -12.00 8.81 3.80
CA SER A 480 -11.54 9.72 2.75
C SER A 480 -12.67 10.61 2.22
N ILE A 481 -13.89 10.07 2.14
CA ILE A 481 -15.11 10.81 1.77
C ILE A 481 -15.50 11.74 2.92
N SER A 482 -15.77 11.20 4.10
CA SER A 482 -16.24 11.96 5.27
C SER A 482 -15.27 13.06 5.69
N HIS A 483 -13.95 12.84 5.60
CA HIS A 483 -12.95 13.85 5.93
C HIS A 483 -12.76 14.90 4.84
N SER A 484 -13.35 14.72 3.66
CA SER A 484 -13.28 15.65 2.53
C SER A 484 -14.53 16.50 2.33
N THR A 485 -15.63 16.18 3.03
CA THR A 485 -16.89 16.93 2.97
C THR A 485 -16.90 18.17 3.88
N PHE A 486 -15.91 18.32 4.76
CA PHE A 486 -15.80 19.48 5.65
C PHE A 486 -15.43 20.75 4.88
N LYS A 487 -16.18 21.84 5.12
CA LYS A 487 -15.97 23.13 4.44
C LYS A 487 -14.60 23.69 4.83
N LYS A 488 -13.84 24.21 3.86
CA LYS A 488 -12.64 25.02 4.13
C LYS A 488 -13.05 26.17 5.04
N GLY A 489 -12.51 26.23 6.26
CA GLY A 489 -12.67 27.41 7.11
C GLY A 489 -12.19 28.67 6.39
N LYS A 490 -12.85 29.79 6.68
CA LYS A 490 -12.56 31.13 6.14
C LYS A 490 -11.17 31.63 6.59
N SER A 491 -10.09 31.03 6.10
CA SER A 491 -8.82 31.75 5.94
C SER A 491 -9.09 32.84 4.90
N ARG A 492 -8.75 34.10 5.24
CA ARG A 492 -9.14 35.33 4.52
C ARG A 492 -9.20 35.13 3.00
N GLY A 493 -10.37 35.41 2.42
CA GLY A 493 -10.51 35.97 1.07
C GLY A 493 -9.77 35.30 -0.09
N ARG A 494 -9.47 34.00 -0.09
CA ARG A 494 -9.09 33.34 -1.35
C ARG A 494 -10.34 33.25 -2.22
N VAL A 495 -10.54 34.25 -3.08
CA VAL A 495 -11.51 34.20 -4.17
C VAL A 495 -11.06 33.07 -5.09
N GLU A 496 -11.80 31.95 -5.11
CA GLU A 496 -11.53 30.89 -6.07
C GLU A 496 -11.50 31.50 -7.47
N SER A 497 -10.38 31.34 -8.17
CA SER A 497 -10.22 31.88 -9.52
C SER A 497 -11.32 31.29 -10.41
N LYS A 498 -11.71 31.99 -11.49
CA LYS A 498 -12.65 31.41 -12.49
C LYS A 498 -12.17 30.03 -12.96
N ALA A 499 -10.85 29.83 -13.04
CA ALA A 499 -10.23 28.56 -13.36
C ALA A 499 -10.45 27.48 -12.28
N GLU A 500 -10.33 27.80 -10.99
CA GLU A 500 -10.59 26.87 -9.89
C GLU A 500 -12.06 26.42 -9.83
N LYS A 501 -13.01 27.37 -9.97
CA LYS A 501 -14.45 27.06 -10.01
C LYS A 501 -14.78 26.17 -11.20
N MET A 502 -14.25 26.52 -12.38
CA MET A 502 -14.41 25.76 -13.60
C MET A 502 -13.79 24.36 -13.47
N ALA A 503 -12.60 24.23 -12.88
CA ALA A 503 -11.94 22.95 -12.63
C ALA A 503 -12.74 22.07 -11.65
N ASN A 504 -13.38 22.65 -10.64
CA ASN A 504 -14.23 21.92 -9.69
C ASN A 504 -15.52 21.42 -10.36
N SER A 505 -16.16 22.24 -11.20
CA SER A 505 -17.32 21.83 -12.00
C SER A 505 -16.96 20.74 -13.01
N TYR A 506 -15.84 20.86 -13.73
CA TYR A 506 -15.33 19.80 -14.61
C TYR A 506 -15.00 18.52 -13.84
N TYR A 507 -14.44 18.63 -12.63
CA TYR A 507 -14.16 17.47 -11.80
C TYR A 507 -15.43 16.73 -11.39
N LYS A 508 -16.49 17.46 -10.99
CA LYS A 508 -17.80 16.88 -10.65
C LYS A 508 -18.45 16.24 -11.87
N ALA A 509 -18.42 16.91 -13.03
CA ALA A 509 -18.95 16.37 -14.28
C ALA A 509 -18.18 15.10 -14.72
N ALA A 510 -16.86 15.09 -14.59
CA ALA A 510 -16.05 13.91 -14.87
C ALA A 510 -16.33 12.77 -13.89
N LEU A 511 -16.52 13.07 -12.60
CA LEU A 511 -16.90 12.07 -11.61
C LEU A 511 -18.26 11.44 -11.94
N ALA A 512 -19.24 12.26 -12.31
CA ALA A 512 -20.54 11.77 -12.79
C ALA A 512 -20.38 10.93 -14.07
N GLY A 513 -19.54 11.36 -15.01
CA GLY A 513 -19.23 10.59 -16.22
C GLY A 513 -18.56 9.24 -15.93
N ILE A 514 -17.63 9.18 -14.96
CA ILE A 514 -16.99 7.93 -14.52
C ILE A 514 -18.01 7.01 -13.85
N ILE A 515 -18.90 7.54 -13.00
CA ILE A 515 -19.98 6.76 -12.40
C ILE A 515 -20.91 6.21 -13.51
N GLY A 516 -21.29 7.05 -14.47
CA GLY A 516 -22.09 6.63 -15.62
C GLY A 516 -21.41 5.54 -16.44
N LEU A 517 -20.09 5.65 -16.66
CA LEU A 517 -19.29 4.57 -17.24
C LEU A 517 -19.38 3.31 -16.36
N ILE A 518 -19.08 3.36 -15.07
CA ILE A 518 -19.15 2.18 -14.17
C ILE A 518 -20.51 1.47 -14.27
N VAL A 519 -21.60 2.22 -14.25
CA VAL A 519 -22.95 1.66 -14.44
C VAL A 519 -23.08 1.00 -15.81
N LEU A 520 -22.66 1.66 -16.90
CA LEU A 520 -22.65 1.08 -18.24
C LEU A 520 -21.83 -0.21 -18.30
N GLY A 521 -20.66 -0.24 -17.67
CA GLY A 521 -19.81 -1.43 -17.62
C GLY A 521 -20.48 -2.60 -16.89
N VAL A 522 -21.22 -2.34 -15.81
CA VAL A 522 -22.01 -3.36 -15.10
C VAL A 522 -23.13 -3.91 -15.99
N VAL A 523 -23.85 -3.03 -16.69
CA VAL A 523 -24.92 -3.43 -17.63
C VAL A 523 -24.34 -4.27 -18.77
N MET A 524 -23.25 -3.83 -19.39
CA MET A 524 -22.56 -4.58 -20.44
C MET A 524 -22.07 -5.95 -19.95
N ALA A 525 -21.50 -6.04 -18.74
CA ALA A 525 -21.07 -7.32 -18.18
C ALA A 525 -22.25 -8.28 -17.95
N PHE A 526 -23.41 -7.76 -17.57
CA PHE A 526 -24.63 -8.55 -17.42
C PHE A 526 -25.16 -9.05 -18.77
N GLU A 527 -25.21 -8.20 -19.79
CA GLU A 527 -25.59 -8.59 -21.16
C GLU A 527 -24.62 -9.62 -21.75
N GLU A 528 -23.32 -9.39 -21.61
CA GLU A 528 -22.28 -10.31 -22.08
C GLU A 528 -22.38 -11.67 -21.40
N TYR A 529 -22.60 -11.71 -20.08
CA TYR A 529 -22.86 -12.96 -19.36
C TYR A 529 -24.09 -13.67 -19.94
N GLY A 530 -25.18 -12.95 -20.18
CA GLY A 530 -26.40 -13.49 -20.77
C GLY A 530 -26.20 -14.09 -22.16
N ASN A 531 -25.34 -13.50 -22.98
CA ASN A 531 -25.12 -13.92 -24.36
C ASN A 531 -24.03 -14.99 -24.51
N THR A 532 -23.03 -15.02 -23.63
CA THR A 532 -21.83 -15.87 -23.81
C THR A 532 -21.67 -16.97 -22.78
N ILE A 533 -22.03 -16.73 -21.51
CA ILE A 533 -21.81 -17.68 -20.42
C ILE A 533 -23.08 -18.43 -20.06
N TYR A 534 -24.20 -17.71 -19.97
CA TYR A 534 -25.48 -18.30 -19.60
C TYR A 534 -25.92 -19.45 -20.54
N PRO A 535 -25.69 -19.42 -21.87
CA PRO A 535 -25.95 -20.57 -22.74
C PRO A 535 -25.12 -21.81 -22.39
N LEU A 536 -23.87 -21.64 -21.96
CA LEU A 536 -23.01 -22.73 -21.48
C LEU A 536 -23.56 -23.30 -20.17
N ASP A 537 -23.96 -22.44 -19.23
CA ASP A 537 -24.56 -22.84 -17.96
C ASP A 537 -25.87 -23.63 -18.15
N GLN A 538 -26.74 -23.15 -19.05
CA GLN A 538 -27.95 -23.87 -19.46
C GLN A 538 -27.61 -25.22 -20.10
N SER A 539 -26.63 -25.25 -21.00
CA SER A 539 -26.17 -26.48 -21.66
C SER A 539 -25.70 -27.52 -20.66
N ARG A 540 -24.93 -27.13 -19.63
CA ARG A 540 -24.52 -28.03 -18.55
C ARG A 540 -25.72 -28.57 -17.77
N GLY A 541 -26.73 -27.73 -17.50
CA GLY A 541 -27.96 -28.17 -16.82
C GLY A 541 -28.74 -29.20 -17.62
N LEU A 542 -28.85 -29.02 -18.94
CA LEU A 542 -29.49 -29.97 -19.85
C LEU A 542 -28.69 -31.28 -19.97
N LEU A 543 -27.36 -31.20 -20.09
CA LEU A 543 -26.49 -32.39 -20.07
C LEU A 543 -26.58 -33.16 -18.75
N ALA A 544 -26.69 -32.47 -17.62
CA ALA A 544 -26.94 -33.10 -16.32
C ALA A 544 -28.31 -33.77 -16.24
N ARG A 545 -29.33 -33.23 -16.92
CA ARG A 545 -30.63 -33.91 -17.08
C ARG A 545 -30.51 -35.16 -17.94
N ILE A 546 -29.76 -35.11 -19.05
CA ILE A 546 -29.48 -36.27 -19.91
C ILE A 546 -28.83 -37.41 -19.11
N GLN A 547 -27.91 -37.10 -18.18
CA GLN A 547 -27.26 -38.10 -17.31
C GLN A 547 -28.24 -38.85 -16.38
N ALA A 548 -29.39 -38.24 -16.05
CA ALA A 548 -30.31 -38.76 -15.04
C ALA A 548 -31.57 -39.40 -15.64
N THR A 549 -31.90 -39.11 -16.89
CA THR A 549 -33.08 -39.66 -17.57
C THR A 549 -32.72 -40.88 -18.42
N SER A 550 -33.71 -41.77 -18.62
CA SER A 550 -33.64 -42.88 -19.58
C SER A 550 -34.66 -42.75 -20.71
N ASP A 551 -35.46 -41.67 -20.74
CA ASP A 551 -36.43 -41.41 -21.80
C ASP A 551 -35.74 -40.86 -23.07
N PRO A 552 -35.75 -41.61 -24.20
CA PRO A 552 -35.08 -41.18 -25.41
C PRO A 552 -35.63 -39.88 -26.00
N GLN A 553 -36.92 -39.60 -25.86
CA GLN A 553 -37.51 -38.39 -26.46
C GLN A 553 -37.04 -37.13 -25.73
N SER A 554 -37.00 -37.17 -24.40
CA SER A 554 -36.45 -36.10 -23.57
C SER A 554 -34.97 -35.86 -23.88
N ILE A 555 -34.16 -36.92 -24.00
CA ILE A 555 -32.73 -36.80 -24.35
C ILE A 555 -32.56 -36.17 -25.74
N HIS A 556 -33.36 -36.57 -26.73
CA HIS A 556 -33.27 -36.04 -28.08
C HIS A 556 -33.53 -34.52 -28.09
N ASN A 557 -34.57 -34.08 -27.39
CA ASN A 557 -34.91 -32.66 -27.25
C ASN A 557 -33.80 -31.87 -26.54
N ASP A 558 -33.18 -32.46 -25.52
CA ASP A 558 -32.10 -31.83 -24.76
C ASP A 558 -30.83 -31.69 -25.61
N ILE A 559 -30.43 -32.73 -26.33
CA ILE A 559 -29.29 -32.68 -27.25
C ILE A 559 -29.52 -31.60 -28.32
N ALA A 560 -30.72 -31.55 -28.90
CA ALA A 560 -31.05 -30.54 -29.91
C ALA A 560 -30.93 -29.11 -29.34
N THR A 561 -31.41 -28.91 -28.11
CA THR A 561 -31.32 -27.61 -27.42
C THR A 561 -29.87 -27.24 -27.10
N VAL A 562 -29.07 -28.17 -26.58
CA VAL A 562 -27.64 -27.95 -26.31
C VAL A 562 -26.88 -27.59 -27.59
N LYS A 563 -27.15 -28.27 -28.72
CA LYS A 563 -26.55 -27.95 -30.03
C LYS A 563 -26.88 -26.53 -30.52
N GLN A 564 -28.04 -25.99 -30.13
CA GLN A 564 -28.42 -24.61 -30.46
C GLN A 564 -27.74 -23.59 -29.54
N LEU A 565 -27.62 -23.89 -28.25
CA LEU A 565 -27.01 -23.00 -27.26
C LEU A 565 -25.49 -22.90 -27.41
N LEU A 566 -24.81 -23.98 -27.80
CA LEU A 566 -23.36 -23.99 -27.94
C LEU A 566 -22.89 -23.39 -29.29
N PRO A 567 -21.74 -22.71 -29.32
CA PRO A 567 -21.09 -22.32 -30.56
C PRO A 567 -20.89 -23.51 -31.52
N LYS A 568 -20.94 -23.25 -32.83
CA LYS A 568 -20.82 -24.32 -33.85
C LYS A 568 -19.38 -24.81 -34.05
N SER A 569 -18.39 -23.97 -33.75
CA SER A 569 -16.97 -24.25 -33.92
C SER A 569 -16.13 -23.23 -33.16
N GLY A 570 -14.85 -23.52 -32.99
CA GLY A 570 -13.86 -22.60 -32.43
C GLY A 570 -13.44 -22.99 -31.01
N ASN A 571 -12.34 -22.40 -30.57
CA ASN A 571 -11.76 -22.66 -29.25
C ASN A 571 -11.62 -21.33 -28.49
N PRO A 572 -12.16 -21.20 -27.27
CA PRO A 572 -12.05 -19.99 -26.48
C PRO A 572 -10.63 -19.77 -25.92
N VAL A 573 -9.79 -20.80 -25.92
CA VAL A 573 -8.38 -20.74 -25.51
C VAL A 573 -7.50 -20.43 -26.72
N TRP A 574 -7.06 -19.19 -26.84
CA TRP A 574 -6.30 -18.70 -28.00
C TRP A 574 -4.79 -18.92 -27.90
N ILE A 575 -4.24 -19.00 -26.69
CA ILE A 575 -2.78 -19.16 -26.47
C ILE A 575 -2.38 -20.64 -26.54
N PHE A 576 -3.19 -21.52 -25.94
CA PHE A 576 -2.94 -22.96 -25.86
C PHE A 576 -4.27 -23.74 -26.00
N PRO A 577 -4.87 -23.79 -27.20
CA PRO A 577 -6.11 -24.52 -27.42
C PRO A 577 -5.97 -26.00 -27.05
N THR A 578 -6.97 -26.54 -26.36
CA THR A 578 -7.09 -27.97 -26.03
C THR A 578 -8.28 -28.58 -26.75
N GLU A 579 -8.25 -29.89 -27.00
CA GLU A 579 -9.41 -30.59 -27.57
C GLU A 579 -10.65 -30.48 -26.66
N GLU A 580 -10.43 -30.45 -25.34
CA GLU A 580 -11.48 -30.30 -24.33
C GLU A 580 -12.22 -28.95 -24.40
N THR A 581 -11.62 -27.92 -25.01
CA THR A 581 -12.21 -26.59 -25.16
C THR A 581 -12.72 -26.31 -26.57
N ASP A 582 -12.60 -27.25 -27.50
CA ASP A 582 -13.01 -27.08 -28.89
C ASP A 582 -14.53 -27.30 -29.06
N PHE A 583 -15.28 -26.24 -29.31
CA PHE A 583 -16.72 -26.32 -29.52
C PHE A 583 -17.11 -27.12 -30.78
N GLY A 584 -16.24 -27.20 -31.78
CA GLY A 584 -16.46 -28.03 -32.97
C GLY A 584 -16.40 -29.51 -32.65
N LEU A 585 -15.48 -29.93 -31.76
CA LEU A 585 -15.45 -31.31 -31.25
C LEU A 585 -16.68 -31.59 -30.38
N MET A 586 -17.06 -30.67 -29.48
CA MET A 586 -18.28 -30.83 -28.67
C MET A 586 -19.55 -30.99 -29.53
N GLN A 587 -19.67 -30.24 -30.63
CA GLN A 587 -20.79 -30.37 -31.57
C GLN A 587 -20.81 -31.72 -32.30
N ARG A 588 -19.62 -32.28 -32.59
CA ARG A 588 -19.48 -33.62 -33.18
C ARG A 588 -19.87 -34.70 -32.18
N ASP A 589 -19.47 -34.56 -30.92
CA ASP A 589 -19.85 -35.48 -29.84
C ASP A 589 -21.37 -35.46 -29.64
N LEU A 590 -22.00 -34.28 -29.57
CA LEU A 590 -23.46 -34.15 -29.49
C LEU A 590 -24.18 -34.80 -30.68
N SER A 591 -23.61 -34.71 -31.87
CA SER A 591 -24.18 -35.37 -33.06
C SER A 591 -24.03 -36.90 -32.98
N THR A 592 -22.90 -37.39 -32.46
CA THR A 592 -22.66 -38.82 -32.23
C THR A 592 -23.60 -39.38 -31.16
N MET A 593 -23.87 -38.61 -30.11
CA MET A 593 -24.89 -38.95 -29.09
C MET A 593 -26.28 -39.06 -29.72
N GLN A 594 -26.65 -38.11 -30.58
CA GLN A 594 -27.92 -38.11 -31.29
C GLN A 594 -28.06 -39.35 -32.20
N ASP A 595 -27.04 -39.66 -33.00
CA ASP A 595 -27.03 -40.85 -33.86
C ASP A 595 -27.12 -42.16 -33.07
N THR A 596 -26.52 -42.20 -31.87
CA THR A 596 -26.59 -43.35 -30.97
C THR A 596 -28.00 -43.49 -30.40
N LEU A 597 -28.60 -42.38 -30.00
CA LEU A 597 -29.95 -42.31 -29.47
C LEU A 597 -31.00 -42.77 -30.48
N ASP A 598 -30.88 -42.32 -31.73
CA ASP A 598 -31.79 -42.68 -32.83
C ASP A 598 -31.75 -44.18 -33.13
N LYS A 599 -30.59 -44.83 -32.93
CA LYS A 599 -30.46 -46.29 -33.08
C LYS A 599 -31.13 -47.04 -31.94
N ILE A 600 -30.91 -46.63 -30.69
CA ILE A 600 -31.44 -47.35 -29.53
C ILE A 600 -32.92 -47.09 -29.26
N SER A 601 -33.47 -45.95 -29.71
CA SER A 601 -34.90 -45.61 -29.54
C SER A 601 -35.86 -46.59 -30.24
N THR A 602 -35.36 -47.33 -31.23
CA THR A 602 -36.12 -48.37 -31.95
C THR A 602 -35.95 -49.78 -31.34
N THR A 603 -35.11 -49.91 -30.31
CA THR A 603 -34.81 -51.18 -29.65
C THR A 603 -35.62 -51.31 -28.34
N SER A 604 -35.98 -52.53 -27.94
CA SER A 604 -36.64 -52.77 -26.66
C SER A 604 -35.81 -52.27 -25.47
N GLU A 605 -36.47 -51.60 -24.52
CA GLU A 605 -35.85 -51.03 -23.31
C GLU A 605 -35.17 -52.08 -22.43
N ASP A 606 -35.67 -53.32 -22.44
CA ASP A 606 -35.10 -54.44 -21.66
C ASP A 606 -33.88 -55.09 -22.34
N SER A 607 -33.46 -54.58 -23.50
CA SER A 607 -32.34 -55.14 -24.25
C SER A 607 -30.99 -54.66 -23.71
N ALA A 608 -29.99 -55.55 -23.76
CA ALA A 608 -28.61 -55.19 -23.45
C ALA A 608 -28.08 -54.07 -24.37
N ALA A 609 -28.56 -54.00 -25.62
CA ALA A 609 -28.19 -52.96 -26.57
C ALA A 609 -28.70 -51.58 -26.14
N PHE A 610 -29.95 -51.48 -25.66
CA PHE A 610 -30.52 -50.24 -25.13
C PHE A 610 -29.73 -49.76 -23.91
N HIS A 611 -29.51 -50.62 -22.91
CA HIS A 611 -28.76 -50.25 -21.71
C HIS A 611 -27.31 -49.84 -22.02
N THR A 612 -26.64 -50.54 -22.95
CA THR A 612 -25.26 -50.20 -23.34
C THR A 612 -25.19 -48.85 -24.07
N GLY A 613 -26.13 -48.60 -25.00
CA GLY A 613 -26.22 -47.31 -25.69
C GLY A 613 -26.54 -46.16 -24.73
N MET A 614 -27.43 -46.39 -23.76
CA MET A 614 -27.75 -45.42 -22.73
C MET A 614 -26.55 -45.08 -21.85
N LEU A 615 -25.79 -46.08 -21.40
CA LEU A 615 -24.55 -45.86 -20.64
C LEU A 615 -23.53 -45.02 -21.44
N ASN A 616 -23.42 -45.25 -22.75
CA ASN A 616 -22.55 -44.47 -23.62
C ASN A 616 -23.00 -43.00 -23.71
N ILE A 617 -24.30 -42.76 -23.91
CA ILE A 617 -24.88 -41.41 -23.93
C ILE A 617 -24.63 -40.68 -22.60
N HIS A 618 -24.86 -41.33 -21.46
CA HIS A 618 -24.60 -40.76 -20.14
C HIS A 618 -23.11 -40.45 -19.92
N ALA A 619 -22.22 -41.32 -20.38
CA ALA A 619 -20.78 -41.09 -20.32
C ALA A 619 -20.35 -39.89 -21.19
N GLN A 620 -20.83 -39.79 -22.43
CA GLN A 620 -20.53 -38.65 -23.31
C GLN A 620 -21.10 -37.34 -22.77
N ALA A 621 -22.33 -37.35 -22.23
CA ALA A 621 -22.89 -36.18 -21.56
C ALA A 621 -22.01 -35.70 -20.41
N THR A 622 -21.42 -36.64 -19.65
CA THR A 622 -20.48 -36.34 -18.56
C THR A 622 -19.21 -35.69 -19.07
N THR A 623 -18.59 -36.21 -20.12
CA THR A 623 -17.42 -35.60 -20.75
C THR A 623 -17.73 -34.18 -21.24
N LEU A 624 -18.87 -33.97 -21.90
CA LEU A 624 -19.27 -32.64 -22.36
C LEU A 624 -19.49 -31.64 -21.21
N VAL A 625 -20.04 -32.08 -20.08
CA VAL A 625 -20.13 -31.21 -18.88
C VAL A 625 -18.74 -30.74 -18.43
N PHE A 626 -17.75 -31.63 -18.42
CA PHE A 626 -16.37 -31.25 -18.06
C PHE A 626 -15.73 -30.33 -19.09
N ASN A 627 -15.88 -30.61 -20.37
CA ASN A 627 -15.39 -29.76 -21.47
C ASN A 627 -15.97 -28.33 -21.39
N LEU A 628 -17.27 -28.20 -21.11
CA LEU A 628 -17.92 -26.90 -20.91
C LEU A 628 -17.41 -26.19 -19.65
N LEU A 629 -17.15 -26.93 -18.56
CA LEU A 629 -16.53 -26.36 -17.36
C LEU A 629 -15.12 -25.85 -17.64
N ASP A 630 -14.35 -26.56 -18.46
CA ASP A 630 -12.98 -26.18 -18.84
C ASP A 630 -12.96 -24.92 -19.73
N ALA A 631 -13.89 -24.84 -20.68
CA ALA A 631 -14.04 -23.71 -21.59
C ALA A 631 -14.54 -22.41 -20.91
N THR A 632 -15.38 -22.53 -19.87
CA THR A 632 -16.10 -21.39 -19.27
C THR A 632 -15.18 -20.24 -18.81
N PRO A 633 -14.07 -20.47 -18.08
CA PRO A 633 -13.19 -19.37 -17.63
C PRO A 633 -12.57 -18.57 -18.77
N TYR A 634 -12.33 -19.20 -19.92
CA TYR A 634 -11.75 -18.53 -21.08
C TYR A 634 -12.78 -17.71 -21.87
N MET A 635 -14.06 -18.06 -21.75
CA MET A 635 -15.15 -17.24 -22.28
C MET A 635 -15.26 -15.90 -21.53
N TYR A 636 -15.01 -15.88 -20.21
CA TYR A 636 -14.91 -14.64 -19.44
C TYR A 636 -13.70 -13.79 -19.86
N VAL A 637 -12.58 -14.43 -20.21
CA VAL A 637 -11.31 -13.77 -20.60
C VAL A 637 -11.08 -13.88 -22.10
N SER A 638 -12.13 -13.66 -22.89
CA SER A 638 -12.02 -13.65 -24.35
C SER A 638 -11.14 -12.47 -24.83
N VAL A 639 -10.48 -12.60 -25.98
CA VAL A 639 -9.67 -11.50 -26.57
C VAL A 639 -10.51 -10.23 -26.72
N SER A 640 -11.79 -10.39 -27.11
CA SER A 640 -12.75 -9.30 -27.19
C SER A 640 -12.93 -8.63 -25.82
N ASN A 641 -13.21 -9.40 -24.77
CA ASN A 641 -13.43 -8.87 -23.42
C ASN A 641 -12.16 -8.24 -22.82
N MET A 642 -10.99 -8.79 -23.12
CA MET A 642 -9.71 -8.19 -22.75
C MET A 642 -9.47 -6.86 -23.48
N LEU A 643 -9.75 -6.79 -24.79
CA LEU A 643 -9.62 -5.57 -25.59
C LEU A 643 -10.63 -4.51 -25.14
N PHE A 644 -11.91 -4.87 -25.02
CA PHE A 644 -12.94 -3.98 -24.51
C PHE A 644 -12.56 -3.49 -23.12
N GLY A 645 -12.25 -4.38 -22.18
CA GLY A 645 -11.79 -4.01 -20.84
C GLY A 645 -10.57 -3.08 -20.86
N SER A 646 -9.59 -3.33 -21.74
CA SER A 646 -8.40 -2.49 -21.89
C SER A 646 -8.71 -1.11 -22.47
N ILE A 647 -9.58 -1.03 -23.49
CA ILE A 647 -10.09 0.22 -24.04
C ILE A 647 -10.85 0.98 -22.96
N TRP A 648 -11.68 0.28 -22.19
CA TRP A 648 -12.51 0.83 -21.15
C TRP A 648 -11.68 1.45 -20.01
N VAL A 649 -10.69 0.71 -19.53
CA VAL A 649 -9.67 1.19 -18.60
C VAL A 649 -8.88 2.33 -19.23
N GLY A 650 -8.51 2.23 -20.50
CA GLY A 650 -7.81 3.26 -21.26
C GLY A 650 -8.59 4.57 -21.38
N VAL A 651 -9.90 4.51 -21.61
CA VAL A 651 -10.81 5.68 -21.64
C VAL A 651 -10.88 6.33 -20.27
N ILE A 652 -11.03 5.54 -19.20
CA ILE A 652 -11.04 6.06 -17.83
C ILE A 652 -9.70 6.74 -17.49
N ILE A 653 -8.58 6.08 -17.80
CA ILE A 653 -7.23 6.63 -17.62
C ILE A 653 -7.07 7.90 -18.48
N GLY A 654 -7.55 7.90 -19.72
CA GLY A 654 -7.49 9.01 -20.66
C GLY A 654 -8.26 10.24 -20.14
N ILE A 655 -9.48 10.04 -19.65
CA ILE A 655 -10.26 11.08 -18.97
C ILE A 655 -9.47 11.61 -17.77
N PHE A 656 -8.91 10.73 -16.94
CA PHE A 656 -8.13 11.16 -15.78
C PHE A 656 -6.84 11.91 -16.14
N ALA A 657 -6.14 11.49 -17.20
CA ALA A 657 -4.93 12.10 -17.71
C ALA A 657 -5.24 13.47 -18.33
N PHE A 658 -6.33 13.59 -19.09
CA PHE A 658 -6.82 14.85 -19.62
C PHE A 658 -7.15 15.85 -18.51
N LEU A 659 -7.88 15.41 -17.48
CA LEU A 659 -8.18 16.23 -16.30
C LEU A 659 -6.92 16.66 -15.55
N LYS A 660 -5.94 15.76 -15.41
CA LYS A 660 -4.66 16.06 -14.78
C LYS A 660 -3.88 17.08 -15.61
N ARG A 661 -3.78 16.90 -16.93
CA ARG A 661 -3.07 17.80 -17.84
C ARG A 661 -3.70 19.19 -17.89
N LYS A 662 -5.04 19.28 -17.90
CA LYS A 662 -5.75 20.57 -17.78
C LYS A 662 -5.48 21.24 -16.44
N LYS A 663 -5.49 20.49 -15.34
CA LYS A 663 -5.15 21.02 -14.01
C LYS A 663 -3.71 21.50 -13.92
N ASP A 664 -2.76 20.74 -14.45
CA ASP A 664 -1.34 21.11 -14.46
C ASP A 664 -1.14 22.36 -15.34
N LYS A 665 -1.72 22.43 -16.55
CA LYS A 665 -1.69 23.65 -17.39
C LYS A 665 -2.27 24.88 -16.71
N LEU A 666 -3.34 24.72 -15.94
CA LEU A 666 -3.94 25.83 -15.20
C LEU A 666 -3.05 26.30 -14.03
N LYS A 667 -2.29 25.39 -13.41
CA LYS A 667 -1.30 25.74 -12.40
C LYS A 667 -0.07 26.41 -12.99
N ASP A 668 0.42 25.92 -14.13
CA ASP A 668 1.58 26.51 -14.81
C ASP A 668 1.26 27.96 -15.23
N LEU A 669 0.04 28.22 -15.73
CA LEU A 669 -0.46 29.58 -16.03
C LEU A 669 -0.65 30.47 -14.79
N GLU A 670 -0.76 29.91 -13.59
CA GLU A 670 -0.81 30.64 -12.31
C GLU A 670 0.58 30.82 -11.68
N GLU A 671 1.60 30.04 -12.09
CA GLU A 671 3.00 30.18 -11.66
C GLU A 671 3.80 31.13 -12.56
N ASP A 672 3.39 31.29 -13.83
CA ASP A 672 3.96 32.24 -14.80
C ASP A 672 3.34 33.67 -14.71
N ALA A 673 2.31 33.86 -13.89
CA ALA A 673 1.63 35.14 -13.64
C ALA A 673 1.90 35.63 -12.22
#